data_AF-A0A9E4CGS6-F1
#
_entry.id   AF-A0A9E4CGS6-F1
#
_cell.length_a   1.000
_cell.length_b   1.000
_cell.length_c   1.000
_cell.angle_alpha   90.00
_cell.angle_beta   90.00
_cell.angle_gamma   90.00
#
_symmetry.space_group_name_H-M   'P 1'
#
loop_
_entity.id
_entity.type
_entity.pdbx_description
1 polymer ?
#
loop_
_entity_poly.entity_id
_entity_poly.type
_entity_poly.pdbx_seq_one_letter_code
_entity_poly.pdbx_strand_id
1 'polypeptide(L)'
;MERRSHISSIFCVIALLLAVTARSQEQWYTYYTNAQEAIAASDWSRAVPELEKALQRKPAPQFEAETYALQLVNYVPFYWLGVAYYNQGDFEKAEANFSKSLSWGTVKKTEFYSTLLKYQGILQRIQTASDSLAALHHSIAEAPGTAGDAAVLTASWNALADALAQDDFPRARGIVREIRSLSSENASSMIVERLMQQLAEGRQETADNRNTAAANRLFDEGLAQFLSGNYQSAYRSFSEVARSEPQYRGVDGWLRRTELEIEQAGIELPDPLEPDTVRVTVAPVVLFSSEQSETRHDSIWVSGSLGDDQGIDYYEFTLNGEVYRDAKGNPLQRRPPSPEQSTQFQFRERMPLQMGENRIIITAYDVDALRHSAAFPLTVLRKPPYYQTPVFYYSIVTLLVLLAGALAANLLIKRRIAFVNRYNPYIAGAPVRNPKMFFGREQLLHKIVNTLHNNSLMIYGPRRIGKTSLLHQLKQHLEQTPDQEYFFVPVYIDLQGTPEQRFFAVMMHDIVDGCESHIRLPEGLRIKSGDSDYSARDFSADIKQILALLKPLSSKRLKLVMLIDEVDELNAYSERANQKLRSIFMKTFAENLVAVMSGSFIRKRWESEGSPWYNFFEEIPVDSIDRQAAEALIRQPVKGIFRYEAAAVDKIIEYSDNVPYRIQKFCVNIISHVIEARRRVITAEDVERAKAKVLESEDV
;
A
#
# COMPACT_ATOMS: atom_id res chain seq x y z
N MET A 1 -44.61 -21.83 -2.13
CA MET A 1 -43.40 -22.71 -2.13
C MET A 1 -42.13 -22.04 -1.59
N GLU A 2 -42.14 -20.72 -1.35
CA GLU A 2 -40.97 -19.84 -1.24
C GLU A 2 -40.20 -19.94 0.08
N ARG A 3 -40.76 -20.51 1.16
CA ARG A 3 -40.08 -20.56 2.48
C ARG A 3 -38.72 -21.28 2.48
N ARG A 4 -38.38 -22.06 1.43
CA ARG A 4 -37.05 -22.68 1.26
C ARG A 4 -36.02 -21.81 0.52
N SER A 5 -36.43 -20.78 -0.24
CA SER A 5 -35.47 -19.96 -1.00
C SER A 5 -34.62 -19.09 -0.08
N HIS A 6 -35.24 -18.23 0.75
CA HIS A 6 -34.52 -17.24 1.56
C HIS A 6 -33.51 -17.83 2.56
N ILE A 7 -33.79 -19.01 3.15
CA ILE A 7 -32.85 -19.69 4.04
C ILE A 7 -31.63 -20.17 3.25
N SER A 8 -31.86 -20.74 2.06
CA SER A 8 -30.78 -21.13 1.14
C SER A 8 -30.01 -19.91 0.64
N SER A 9 -30.67 -18.78 0.34
CA SER A 9 -30.00 -17.52 -0.03
C SER A 9 -29.08 -17.00 1.07
N ILE A 10 -29.53 -16.98 2.32
CA ILE A 10 -28.71 -16.54 3.47
C ILE A 10 -27.52 -17.48 3.67
N PHE A 11 -27.76 -18.81 3.62
CA PHE A 11 -26.69 -19.79 3.76
C PHE A 11 -25.69 -19.72 2.59
N CYS A 12 -26.14 -19.47 1.36
CA CYS A 12 -25.30 -19.24 0.18
C CYS A 12 -24.53 -17.92 0.28
N VAL A 13 -25.10 -16.83 0.80
CA VAL A 13 -24.38 -15.55 1.01
C VAL A 13 -23.31 -15.69 2.08
N ILE A 14 -23.58 -16.42 3.16
CA ILE A 14 -22.62 -16.72 4.22
C ILE A 14 -21.53 -17.68 3.74
N ALA A 15 -21.89 -18.71 2.96
CA ALA A 15 -20.95 -19.59 2.30
C ALA A 15 -20.13 -18.85 1.24
N LEU A 16 -20.71 -17.87 0.52
CA LEU A 16 -19.97 -16.97 -0.36
C LEU A 16 -19.01 -16.09 0.43
N LEU A 17 -19.41 -15.50 1.56
CA LEU A 17 -18.51 -14.67 2.38
C LEU A 17 -17.33 -15.48 2.92
N LEU A 18 -17.59 -16.69 3.44
CA LEU A 18 -16.55 -17.61 3.89
C LEU A 18 -15.67 -18.10 2.72
N ALA A 19 -16.25 -18.48 1.59
CA ALA A 19 -15.52 -18.91 0.40
C ALA A 19 -14.74 -17.76 -0.28
N VAL A 20 -15.24 -16.52 -0.22
CA VAL A 20 -14.55 -15.31 -0.69
C VAL A 20 -13.38 -15.01 0.23
N THR A 21 -13.52 -15.08 1.56
CA THR A 21 -12.38 -14.94 2.46
C THR A 21 -11.34 -16.07 2.31
N ALA A 22 -11.75 -17.26 1.88
CA ALA A 22 -10.86 -18.39 1.64
C ALA A 22 -10.19 -18.38 0.25
N ARG A 23 -10.89 -17.97 -0.82
CA ARG A 23 -10.37 -17.93 -2.21
C ARG A 23 -9.68 -16.61 -2.56
N SER A 24 -10.13 -15.45 -2.05
CA SER A 24 -9.44 -14.18 -2.33
C SER A 24 -8.08 -14.09 -1.65
N GLN A 25 -7.86 -14.89 -0.59
CA GLN A 25 -6.54 -15.11 0.03
C GLN A 25 -5.66 -16.12 -0.72
N GLU A 26 -5.86 -16.30 -2.03
CA GLU A 26 -4.81 -16.73 -2.96
C GLU A 26 -3.74 -15.62 -3.13
N GLN A 27 -3.05 -15.36 -2.01
CA GLN A 27 -1.61 -15.13 -1.88
C GLN A 27 -0.96 -14.10 -2.83
N TRP A 28 -1.31 -12.82 -2.66
CA TRP A 28 -0.55 -11.68 -3.20
C TRP A 28 0.96 -11.79 -2.93
N TYR A 29 1.34 -12.36 -1.78
CA TYR A 29 2.73 -12.49 -1.37
C TYR A 29 3.50 -13.52 -2.20
N THR A 30 2.83 -14.54 -2.76
CA THR A 30 3.50 -15.55 -3.61
C THR A 30 3.94 -14.92 -4.92
N TYR A 31 3.05 -14.16 -5.57
CA TYR A 31 3.40 -13.35 -6.74
C TYR A 31 4.48 -12.30 -6.40
N TYR A 32 4.43 -11.68 -5.22
CA TYR A 32 5.46 -10.74 -4.78
C TYR A 32 6.83 -11.42 -4.56
N THR A 33 6.87 -12.61 -3.97
CA THR A 33 8.11 -13.38 -3.79
C THR A 33 8.66 -13.87 -5.12
N ASN A 34 7.81 -14.41 -6.02
CA ASN A 34 8.19 -14.77 -7.39
C ASN A 34 8.82 -13.57 -8.14
N ALA A 35 8.27 -12.37 -7.97
CA ALA A 35 8.84 -11.15 -8.53
C ALA A 35 10.20 -10.80 -7.91
N GLN A 36 10.36 -10.93 -6.58
CA GLN A 36 11.64 -10.68 -5.92
C GLN A 36 12.72 -11.70 -6.34
N GLU A 37 12.36 -12.96 -6.56
CA GLU A 37 13.24 -13.98 -7.14
C GLU A 37 13.63 -13.66 -8.59
N ALA A 38 12.67 -13.26 -9.42
CA ALA A 38 12.92 -12.82 -10.79
C ALA A 38 13.84 -11.58 -10.84
N ILE A 39 13.61 -10.59 -9.97
CA ILE A 39 14.47 -9.41 -9.80
C ILE A 39 15.89 -9.78 -9.38
N ALA A 40 16.05 -10.73 -8.44
CA ALA A 40 17.36 -11.22 -8.04
C ALA A 40 18.09 -11.99 -9.16
N ALA A 41 17.35 -12.55 -10.11
CA ALA A 41 17.88 -13.18 -11.33
C ALA A 41 18.03 -12.21 -12.52
N SER A 42 17.71 -10.92 -12.37
CA SER A 42 17.60 -9.92 -13.45
C SER A 42 16.57 -10.25 -14.54
N ASP A 43 15.60 -11.11 -14.24
CA ASP A 43 14.47 -11.50 -15.10
C ASP A 43 13.33 -10.47 -14.99
N TRP A 44 13.57 -9.27 -15.54
CA TRP A 44 12.65 -8.13 -15.42
C TRP A 44 11.30 -8.38 -16.13
N SER A 45 11.32 -9.12 -17.24
CA SER A 45 10.13 -9.43 -18.05
C SER A 45 9.17 -10.39 -17.33
N ARG A 46 9.68 -11.29 -16.48
CA ARG A 46 8.87 -12.08 -15.54
C ARG A 46 8.48 -11.29 -14.28
N ALA A 47 9.35 -10.40 -13.80
CA ALA A 47 9.10 -9.63 -12.58
C ALA A 47 7.88 -8.71 -12.69
N VAL A 48 7.73 -7.95 -13.80
CA VAL A 48 6.61 -7.02 -14.01
C VAL A 48 5.22 -7.68 -13.86
N PRO A 49 4.86 -8.75 -14.61
CA PRO A 49 3.53 -9.35 -14.51
C PRO A 49 3.28 -10.05 -13.16
N GLU A 50 4.32 -10.48 -12.44
CA GLU A 50 4.17 -11.00 -11.07
C GLU A 50 3.90 -9.86 -10.07
N LEU A 51 4.55 -8.69 -10.21
CA LEU A 51 4.23 -7.49 -9.41
C LEU A 51 2.82 -6.95 -9.71
N GLU A 52 2.37 -7.00 -10.96
CA GLU A 52 1.02 -6.60 -11.35
C GLU A 52 -0.04 -7.54 -10.74
N LYS A 53 0.17 -8.87 -10.77
CA LYS A 53 -0.69 -9.84 -10.07
C LYS A 53 -0.71 -9.61 -8.56
N ALA A 54 0.44 -9.29 -7.95
CA ALA A 54 0.51 -8.93 -6.54
C ALA A 54 -0.34 -7.67 -6.24
N LEU A 55 -0.23 -6.62 -7.07
CA LEU A 55 -1.00 -5.39 -6.97
C LEU A 55 -2.51 -5.60 -7.17
N GLN A 56 -2.92 -6.41 -8.15
CA GLN A 56 -4.34 -6.77 -8.35
C GLN A 56 -4.95 -7.43 -7.10
N ARG A 57 -4.15 -8.18 -6.32
CA ARG A 57 -4.58 -8.85 -5.09
C ARG A 57 -4.38 -8.00 -3.82
N LYS A 58 -3.42 -7.06 -3.82
CA LYS A 58 -3.16 -6.10 -2.73
C LYS A 58 -2.72 -4.74 -3.33
N PRO A 59 -3.66 -3.83 -3.65
CA PRO A 59 -3.35 -2.56 -4.31
C PRO A 59 -2.57 -1.56 -3.45
N ALA A 60 -2.66 -1.67 -2.12
CA ALA A 60 -2.02 -0.76 -1.17
C ALA A 60 -0.63 -1.29 -0.73
N PRO A 61 0.47 -0.55 -1.01
CA PRO A 61 1.79 -0.79 -0.41
C PRO A 61 1.71 -0.77 1.12
N GLN A 62 2.60 -1.51 1.79
CA GLN A 62 2.63 -1.58 3.24
C GLN A 62 4.03 -1.91 3.78
N PHE A 63 4.51 -1.07 4.70
CA PHE A 63 5.69 -1.33 5.52
C PHE A 63 5.36 -2.39 6.59
N GLU A 64 6.25 -3.35 6.82
CA GLU A 64 5.98 -4.54 7.65
C GLU A 64 4.64 -5.23 7.27
N ALA A 65 4.42 -5.51 5.98
CA ALA A 65 3.25 -6.25 5.53
C ALA A 65 3.29 -7.69 6.05
N GLU A 66 2.33 -8.06 6.90
CA GLU A 66 2.13 -9.42 7.38
C GLU A 66 1.73 -10.34 6.21
N THR A 67 2.63 -11.26 5.81
CA THR A 67 2.30 -12.32 4.85
C THR A 67 1.48 -13.42 5.53
N TYR A 68 0.94 -14.36 4.75
CA TYR A 68 0.30 -15.57 5.29
C TYR A 68 1.24 -16.33 6.24
N ALA A 69 2.56 -16.27 6.02
CA ALA A 69 3.60 -16.87 6.84
C ALA A 69 3.85 -16.17 8.20
N LEU A 70 3.15 -15.08 8.50
CA LEU A 70 3.44 -14.12 9.59
C LEU A 70 4.81 -13.44 9.48
N GLN A 71 5.48 -13.54 8.34
CA GLN A 71 6.68 -12.76 8.05
C GLN A 71 6.28 -11.33 7.74
N LEU A 72 7.06 -10.37 8.24
CA LEU A 72 6.89 -8.94 7.94
C LEU A 72 7.76 -8.61 6.72
N VAL A 73 7.13 -8.33 5.58
CA VAL A 73 7.81 -8.00 4.32
C VAL A 73 7.56 -6.54 3.96
N ASN A 74 8.59 -5.84 3.47
CA ASN A 74 8.46 -4.48 2.98
C ASN A 74 7.75 -4.48 1.61
N TYR A 75 6.42 -4.47 1.60
CA TYR A 75 5.62 -4.55 0.39
C TYR A 75 5.60 -3.20 -0.35
N VAL A 76 6.59 -3.00 -1.22
CA VAL A 76 6.79 -1.81 -2.06
C VAL A 76 6.72 -2.15 -3.57
N PRO A 77 5.58 -2.65 -4.08
CA PRO A 77 5.47 -3.11 -5.47
C PRO A 77 5.76 -2.02 -6.50
N PHE A 78 5.33 -0.77 -6.27
CA PHE A 78 5.60 0.34 -7.18
C PHE A 78 7.08 0.73 -7.27
N TYR A 79 7.87 0.52 -6.21
CA TYR A 79 9.33 0.68 -6.30
C TYR A 79 9.93 -0.35 -7.26
N TRP A 80 9.59 -1.63 -7.08
CA TRP A 80 10.12 -2.70 -7.92
C TRP A 80 9.62 -2.66 -9.36
N LEU A 81 8.39 -2.18 -9.61
CA LEU A 81 7.93 -1.88 -10.97
C LEU A 81 8.77 -0.75 -11.59
N GLY A 82 9.05 0.32 -10.83
CA GLY A 82 9.94 1.39 -11.27
C GLY A 82 11.33 0.87 -11.67
N VAL A 83 11.92 0.00 -10.83
CA VAL A 83 13.22 -0.65 -11.12
C VAL A 83 13.13 -1.57 -12.35
N ALA A 84 12.07 -2.37 -12.47
CA ALA A 84 11.93 -3.31 -13.59
C ALA A 84 11.74 -2.58 -14.93
N TYR A 85 10.86 -1.56 -14.99
CA TYR A 85 10.69 -0.74 -16.20
C TYR A 85 11.96 0.06 -16.53
N TYR A 86 12.69 0.58 -15.53
CA TYR A 86 13.98 1.24 -15.75
C TYR A 86 14.99 0.32 -16.44
N ASN A 87 15.11 -0.94 -15.99
CA ASN A 87 15.99 -1.94 -16.60
C ASN A 87 15.46 -2.48 -17.95
N GLN A 88 14.19 -2.25 -18.28
CA GLN A 88 13.61 -2.48 -19.61
C GLN A 88 13.73 -1.26 -20.55
N GLY A 89 14.29 -0.14 -20.10
CA GLY A 89 14.40 1.11 -20.87
C GLY A 89 13.10 1.92 -20.95
N ASP A 90 12.03 1.50 -20.28
CA ASP A 90 10.74 2.19 -20.25
C ASP A 90 10.75 3.28 -19.18
N PHE A 91 11.46 4.37 -19.48
CA PHE A 91 11.72 5.45 -18.53
C PHE A 91 10.47 6.20 -18.07
N GLU A 92 9.43 6.30 -18.92
CA GLU A 92 8.14 6.91 -18.57
C GLU A 92 7.38 6.04 -17.54
N LYS A 93 7.25 4.72 -17.78
CA LYS A 93 6.64 3.83 -16.78
C LYS A 93 7.50 3.70 -15.52
N ALA A 94 8.83 3.81 -15.64
CA ALA A 94 9.72 3.86 -14.49
C ALA A 94 9.43 5.06 -13.60
N GLU A 95 9.42 6.29 -14.16
CA GLU A 95 9.10 7.51 -13.42
C GLU A 95 7.69 7.45 -12.81
N ALA A 96 6.69 7.05 -13.60
CA ALA A 96 5.30 6.97 -13.14
C ALA A 96 5.14 6.01 -11.94
N ASN A 97 5.92 4.92 -11.88
CA ASN A 97 5.89 3.98 -10.77
C ASN A 97 6.74 4.43 -9.57
N PHE A 98 7.90 5.07 -9.78
CA PHE A 98 8.65 5.70 -8.68
C PHE A 98 7.83 6.82 -8.02
N SER A 99 7.15 7.65 -8.80
CA SER A 99 6.27 8.72 -8.30
C SER A 99 5.05 8.16 -7.54
N LYS A 100 4.44 7.05 -7.99
CA LYS A 100 3.43 6.32 -7.21
C LYS A 100 4.00 5.75 -5.90
N SER A 101 5.22 5.21 -5.92
CA SER A 101 5.88 4.68 -4.73
C SER A 101 6.11 5.76 -3.66
N LEU A 102 6.47 6.98 -4.09
CA LEU A 102 6.63 8.15 -3.22
C LEU A 102 5.32 8.71 -2.68
N SER A 103 4.26 8.78 -3.49
CA SER A 103 2.96 9.32 -3.06
C SER A 103 2.27 8.42 -2.03
N TRP A 104 2.43 7.09 -2.15
CA TRP A 104 2.05 6.13 -1.10
C TRP A 104 2.89 6.21 0.18
N GLY A 105 4.00 6.96 0.18
CA GLY A 105 4.87 7.24 1.34
C GLY A 105 5.59 6.03 1.96
N THR A 106 5.18 4.80 1.62
CA THR A 106 5.65 3.56 2.24
C THR A 106 7.13 3.31 2.02
N VAL A 107 7.63 3.61 0.80
CA VAL A 107 9.05 3.43 0.45
C VAL A 107 9.98 4.28 1.31
N LYS A 108 9.51 5.44 1.82
CA LYS A 108 10.29 6.34 2.70
C LYS A 108 10.65 5.71 4.06
N LYS A 109 10.04 4.57 4.41
CA LYS A 109 10.34 3.79 5.63
C LYS A 109 11.29 2.63 5.38
N THR A 110 11.74 2.44 4.14
CA THR A 110 12.56 1.30 3.71
C THR A 110 13.93 1.77 3.18
N GLU A 111 14.92 0.89 3.23
CA GLU A 111 16.27 1.12 2.67
C GLU A 111 16.26 1.52 1.19
N PHE A 112 15.22 1.12 0.45
CA PHE A 112 15.02 1.45 -0.96
C PHE A 112 14.80 2.95 -1.26
N TYR A 113 14.57 3.79 -0.25
CA TYR A 113 14.27 5.21 -0.48
C TYR A 113 15.42 5.98 -1.15
N SER A 114 16.66 5.82 -0.67
CA SER A 114 17.83 6.50 -1.24
C SER A 114 18.13 6.01 -2.67
N THR A 115 17.93 4.71 -2.93
CA THR A 115 18.05 4.12 -4.27
C THR A 115 16.97 4.63 -5.23
N LEU A 116 15.73 4.82 -4.78
CA LEU A 116 14.68 5.45 -5.58
C LEU A 116 15.05 6.88 -5.98
N LEU A 117 15.55 7.69 -5.04
CA LEU A 117 15.99 9.06 -5.34
C LEU A 117 17.13 9.10 -6.36
N LYS A 118 18.06 8.13 -6.30
CA LYS A 118 19.12 7.96 -7.32
C LYS A 118 18.54 7.64 -8.70
N TYR A 119 17.55 6.74 -8.80
CA TYR A 119 16.87 6.48 -10.08
C TYR A 119 16.13 7.71 -10.62
N GLN A 120 15.42 8.46 -9.78
CA GLN A 120 14.78 9.72 -10.20
C GLN A 120 15.79 10.77 -10.68
N GLY A 121 16.94 10.91 -10.00
CA GLY A 121 18.01 11.80 -10.44
C GLY A 121 18.64 11.39 -11.79
N ILE A 122 18.56 10.12 -12.19
CA ILE A 122 18.95 9.66 -13.52
C ILE A 122 17.84 9.94 -14.55
N LEU A 123 16.59 9.58 -14.23
CA LEU A 123 15.43 9.81 -15.10
C LEU A 123 15.24 11.30 -15.42
N GLN A 124 15.35 12.18 -14.41
CA GLN A 124 15.29 13.63 -14.60
C GLN A 124 16.38 14.14 -15.55
N ARG A 125 17.58 13.54 -15.54
CA ARG A 125 18.68 13.90 -16.45
C ARG A 125 18.45 13.37 -17.88
N ILE A 126 17.82 12.20 -18.03
CA ILE A 126 17.36 11.69 -19.33
C ILE A 126 16.29 12.61 -19.91
N GLN A 127 15.27 12.97 -19.10
CA GLN A 127 14.22 13.89 -19.52
C GLN A 127 14.79 15.28 -19.87
N THR A 128 15.63 15.87 -19.01
CA THR A 128 16.28 17.17 -19.28
C THR A 128 17.12 17.13 -20.57
N ALA A 129 17.76 16.01 -20.90
CA ALA A 129 18.49 15.85 -22.16
C ALA A 129 17.56 15.75 -23.37
N SER A 130 16.43 15.03 -23.24
CA SER A 130 15.38 14.96 -24.26
C SER A 130 14.74 16.33 -24.51
N ASP A 131 14.37 17.04 -23.44
CA ASP A 131 13.81 18.40 -23.49
C ASP A 131 14.82 19.40 -24.08
N SER A 132 16.12 19.25 -23.76
CA SER A 132 17.19 20.06 -24.35
C SER A 132 17.37 19.79 -25.84
N LEU A 133 17.23 18.54 -26.31
CA LEU A 133 17.24 18.20 -27.73
C LEU A 133 16.02 18.78 -28.46
N ALA A 134 14.82 18.68 -27.86
CA ALA A 134 13.61 19.30 -28.40
C ALA A 134 13.71 20.83 -28.47
N ALA A 135 14.24 21.47 -27.42
CA ALA A 135 14.50 22.91 -27.40
C ALA A 135 15.58 23.32 -28.42
N LEU A 136 16.61 22.49 -28.65
CA LEU A 136 17.61 22.74 -29.68
C LEU A 136 16.98 22.68 -31.09
N HIS A 137 16.16 21.67 -31.38
CA HIS A 137 15.39 21.61 -32.64
C HIS A 137 14.49 22.84 -32.83
N HIS A 138 13.79 23.27 -31.78
CA HIS A 138 12.94 24.47 -31.84
C HIS A 138 13.75 25.76 -32.06
N SER A 139 14.91 25.90 -31.39
CA SER A 139 15.78 27.08 -31.53
C SER A 139 16.49 27.13 -32.89
N ILE A 140 16.79 25.99 -33.52
CA ILE A 140 17.37 25.94 -34.87
C ILE A 140 16.31 26.31 -35.93
N ALA A 141 15.04 25.97 -35.71
CA ALA A 141 13.94 26.33 -36.61
C ALA A 141 13.63 27.83 -36.65
N GLU A 142 14.02 28.61 -35.64
CA GLU A 142 13.73 30.05 -35.53
C GLU A 142 14.91 30.97 -35.92
N ALA A 143 16.10 30.44 -36.21
CA ALA A 143 17.30 31.24 -36.43
C ALA A 143 17.39 31.84 -37.87
N PRO A 144 17.33 33.18 -38.04
CA PRO A 144 17.38 33.79 -39.36
C PRO A 144 18.83 34.05 -39.81
N GLY A 145 19.25 33.46 -40.94
CA GLY A 145 20.46 33.90 -41.66
C GLY A 145 21.33 32.82 -42.33
N THR A 146 21.24 31.56 -41.90
CA THR A 146 22.10 30.46 -42.40
C THR A 146 21.28 29.32 -43.03
N ALA A 147 20.33 29.69 -43.90
CA ALA A 147 19.30 28.79 -44.44
C ALA A 147 19.82 27.60 -45.29
N GLY A 148 21.09 27.61 -45.70
CA GLY A 148 21.74 26.44 -46.31
C GLY A 148 22.16 25.41 -45.26
N ASP A 149 23.25 25.71 -44.54
CA ASP A 149 23.92 24.75 -43.67
C ASP A 149 23.05 24.32 -42.47
N ALA A 150 22.24 25.23 -41.91
CA ALA A 150 21.32 24.90 -40.83
C ALA A 150 20.22 23.93 -41.28
N ALA A 151 19.72 24.05 -42.52
CA ALA A 151 18.73 23.14 -43.07
C ALA A 151 19.33 21.74 -43.34
N VAL A 152 20.56 21.68 -43.87
CA VAL A 152 21.29 20.40 -44.08
C VAL A 152 21.60 19.71 -42.75
N LEU A 153 22.08 20.45 -41.75
CA LEU A 153 22.31 19.91 -40.41
C LEU A 153 21.01 19.43 -39.74
N THR A 154 19.91 20.19 -39.85
CA THR A 154 18.61 19.79 -39.28
C THR A 154 18.03 18.57 -39.99
N ALA A 155 18.12 18.50 -41.32
CA ALA A 155 17.74 17.32 -42.09
C ALA A 155 18.57 16.09 -41.69
N SER A 156 19.86 16.27 -41.44
CA SER A 156 20.74 15.20 -40.96
C SER A 156 20.40 14.75 -39.53
N TRP A 157 20.15 15.67 -38.60
CA TRP A 157 19.73 15.32 -37.24
C TRP A 157 18.35 14.64 -37.21
N ASN A 158 17.40 15.06 -38.03
CA ASN A 158 16.10 14.40 -38.18
C ASN A 158 16.25 13.01 -38.83
N ALA A 159 17.04 12.87 -39.89
CA ALA A 159 17.30 11.58 -40.53
C ALA A 159 18.06 10.62 -39.59
N LEU A 160 18.88 11.14 -38.67
CA LEU A 160 19.48 10.37 -37.59
C LEU A 160 18.43 9.94 -36.55
N ALA A 161 17.58 10.86 -36.09
CA ALA A 161 16.50 10.53 -35.15
C ALA A 161 15.54 9.47 -35.71
N ASP A 162 15.16 9.57 -36.99
CA ASP A 162 14.39 8.55 -37.71
C ASP A 162 15.14 7.21 -37.77
N ALA A 163 16.41 7.21 -38.15
CA ALA A 163 17.21 5.98 -38.20
C ALA A 163 17.37 5.32 -36.81
N LEU A 164 17.39 6.11 -35.74
CA LEU A 164 17.42 5.60 -34.36
C LEU A 164 16.05 5.07 -33.90
N ALA A 165 14.94 5.74 -34.22
CA ALA A 165 13.59 5.26 -33.91
C ALA A 165 13.18 3.99 -34.69
N GLN A 166 13.88 3.73 -35.80
CA GLN A 166 13.73 2.58 -36.70
C GLN A 166 14.80 1.48 -36.47
N ASP A 167 15.70 1.63 -35.49
CA ASP A 167 16.83 0.71 -35.22
C ASP A 167 17.79 0.47 -36.42
N ASP A 168 17.83 1.39 -37.39
CA ASP A 168 18.75 1.37 -38.54
C ASP A 168 20.13 1.92 -38.15
N PHE A 169 20.79 1.19 -37.25
CA PHE A 169 22.14 1.48 -36.77
C PHE A 169 23.18 1.66 -37.91
N PRO A 170 23.15 0.90 -39.03
CA PRO A 170 24.04 1.14 -40.17
C PRO A 170 23.87 2.54 -40.79
N ARG A 171 22.63 2.97 -41.05
CA ARG A 171 22.32 4.29 -41.62
C ARG A 171 22.62 5.42 -40.64
N ALA A 172 22.24 5.25 -39.37
CA ALA A 172 22.56 6.19 -38.30
C ALA A 172 24.08 6.47 -38.22
N ARG A 173 24.93 5.44 -38.25
CA ARG A 173 26.40 5.60 -38.27
C ARG A 173 26.94 6.29 -39.54
N GLY A 174 26.20 6.28 -40.65
CA GLY A 174 26.54 7.05 -41.85
C GLY A 174 26.29 8.55 -41.61
N ILE A 175 25.06 8.89 -41.23
CA ILE A 175 24.59 10.26 -40.99
C ILE A 175 25.40 10.95 -39.88
N VAL A 176 25.79 10.22 -38.83
CA VAL A 176 26.65 10.76 -37.75
C VAL A 176 28.04 11.21 -38.27
N ARG A 177 28.59 10.58 -39.32
CA ARG A 177 29.84 11.03 -39.95
C ARG A 177 29.64 12.28 -40.81
N GLU A 178 28.49 12.37 -41.48
CA GLU A 178 28.10 13.52 -42.29
C GLU A 178 27.96 14.76 -41.41
N ILE A 179 27.18 14.67 -40.33
CA ILE A 179 27.09 15.70 -39.27
C ILE A 179 28.48 16.09 -38.75
N ARG A 180 29.35 15.11 -38.45
CA ARG A 180 30.73 15.36 -37.98
C ARG A 180 31.57 16.16 -38.99
N SER A 181 31.34 15.98 -40.29
CA SER A 181 32.06 16.71 -41.34
C SER A 181 31.54 18.14 -41.55
N LEU A 182 30.30 18.43 -41.14
CA LEU A 182 29.64 19.73 -41.25
C LEU A 182 29.85 20.62 -40.02
N SER A 183 30.13 20.06 -38.84
CA SER A 183 30.37 20.82 -37.60
C SER A 183 31.86 21.02 -37.32
N SER A 184 32.41 22.19 -37.68
CA SER A 184 33.85 22.47 -37.53
C SER A 184 34.30 22.88 -36.13
N GLU A 185 33.42 23.38 -35.25
CA GLU A 185 33.82 23.88 -33.92
C GLU A 185 32.93 23.45 -32.72
N ASN A 186 33.63 23.08 -31.64
CA ASN A 186 33.35 23.37 -30.23
C ASN A 186 32.07 22.84 -29.50
N ALA A 187 31.14 22.13 -30.14
CA ALA A 187 30.05 21.45 -29.41
C ALA A 187 29.67 20.05 -29.94
N SER A 188 29.31 19.96 -31.23
CA SER A 188 28.64 18.78 -31.78
C SER A 188 29.49 17.50 -31.79
N SER A 189 30.81 17.61 -31.91
CA SER A 189 31.74 16.48 -32.01
C SER A 189 31.71 15.56 -30.78
N MET A 190 31.62 16.11 -29.58
CA MET A 190 31.64 15.33 -28.33
C MET A 190 30.33 14.55 -28.10
N ILE A 191 29.22 15.06 -28.63
CA ILE A 191 27.91 14.36 -28.64
C ILE A 191 27.93 13.23 -29.67
N VAL A 192 28.44 13.54 -30.88
CA VAL A 192 28.64 12.59 -31.98
C VAL A 192 29.52 11.39 -31.58
N GLU A 193 30.62 11.61 -30.85
CA GLU A 193 31.49 10.51 -30.41
C GLU A 193 30.84 9.63 -29.33
N ARG A 194 30.04 10.21 -28.43
CA ARG A 194 29.25 9.43 -27.46
C ARG A 194 28.18 8.56 -28.13
N LEU A 195 27.43 9.11 -29.09
CA LEU A 195 26.46 8.30 -29.84
C LEU A 195 27.14 7.14 -30.56
N MET A 196 28.26 7.38 -31.26
CA MET A 196 28.97 6.32 -31.98
C MET A 196 29.41 5.14 -31.10
N GLN A 197 29.66 5.38 -29.80
CA GLN A 197 29.96 4.32 -28.84
C GLN A 197 28.72 3.50 -28.48
N GLN A 198 27.59 4.14 -28.16
CA GLN A 198 26.34 3.43 -27.81
C GLN A 198 25.75 2.67 -29.01
N LEU A 199 25.83 3.25 -30.22
CA LEU A 199 25.39 2.62 -31.46
C LEU A 199 26.26 1.43 -31.90
N ALA A 200 27.32 1.10 -31.15
CA ALA A 200 28.10 -0.12 -31.35
C ALA A 200 27.42 -1.37 -30.74
N GLU A 201 26.62 -1.20 -29.69
CA GLU A 201 26.28 -2.27 -28.75
C GLU A 201 24.86 -2.87 -28.97
N GLY A 202 23.85 -2.06 -29.30
CA GLY A 202 22.43 -2.46 -29.35
C GLY A 202 21.98 -3.33 -30.55
N ARG A 203 22.81 -4.24 -31.06
CA ARG A 203 22.70 -4.75 -32.44
C ARG A 203 21.88 -6.05 -32.65
N GLN A 204 20.94 -6.46 -31.77
CA GLN A 204 20.41 -7.84 -31.88
C GLN A 204 18.96 -8.22 -31.47
N GLU A 205 18.09 -7.36 -30.90
CA GLU A 205 16.80 -7.87 -30.31
C GLU A 205 15.46 -7.23 -30.75
N THR A 206 15.42 -6.08 -31.44
CA THR A 206 14.18 -5.26 -31.51
C THR A 206 13.29 -5.42 -32.76
N ALA A 207 13.57 -6.38 -33.66
CA ALA A 207 12.88 -6.48 -34.95
C ALA A 207 11.40 -6.96 -34.89
N ASP A 208 11.08 -7.98 -34.07
CA ASP A 208 9.81 -8.72 -34.21
C ASP A 208 8.61 -8.11 -33.44
N ASN A 209 8.83 -7.28 -32.42
CA ASN A 209 7.82 -7.02 -31.37
C ASN A 209 6.76 -5.94 -31.68
N ARG A 210 6.81 -5.22 -32.82
CA ARG A 210 5.93 -4.04 -33.04
C ARG A 210 4.53 -4.35 -33.60
N ASN A 211 4.31 -5.44 -34.34
CA ASN A 211 3.02 -5.67 -35.02
C ASN A 211 1.94 -6.27 -34.11
N THR A 212 2.27 -7.33 -33.35
CA THR A 212 1.33 -8.14 -32.58
C THR A 212 0.51 -7.36 -31.54
N ALA A 213 1.05 -6.22 -31.07
CA ALA A 213 0.39 -5.35 -30.09
C ALA A 213 -0.91 -4.69 -30.63
N ALA A 214 -1.06 -4.54 -31.95
CA ALA A 214 -2.25 -3.95 -32.57
C ALA A 214 -3.39 -4.97 -32.70
N ALA A 215 -3.11 -6.16 -33.21
CA ALA A 215 -4.10 -7.22 -33.44
C ALA A 215 -4.79 -7.68 -32.15
N ASN A 216 -4.03 -7.78 -31.04
CA ASN A 216 -4.56 -8.14 -29.71
C ASN A 216 -5.75 -7.26 -29.28
N ARG A 217 -5.69 -5.95 -29.51
CA ARG A 217 -6.72 -5.01 -29.02
C ARG A 217 -8.06 -5.16 -29.74
N LEU A 218 -8.01 -5.32 -31.07
CA LEU A 218 -9.21 -5.53 -31.91
C LEU A 218 -9.88 -6.89 -31.60
N PHE A 219 -9.10 -7.89 -31.19
CA PHE A 219 -9.61 -9.20 -30.79
C PHE A 219 -10.36 -9.15 -29.45
N ASP A 220 -9.82 -8.46 -28.45
CA ASP A 220 -10.47 -8.28 -27.14
C ASP A 220 -11.81 -7.50 -27.27
N GLU A 221 -11.86 -6.51 -28.16
CA GLU A 221 -13.09 -5.74 -28.42
C GLU A 221 -14.19 -6.60 -29.08
N GLY A 222 -13.84 -7.43 -30.07
CA GLY A 222 -14.78 -8.39 -30.67
C GLY A 222 -15.33 -9.39 -29.65
N LEU A 223 -14.49 -9.84 -28.70
CA LEU A 223 -14.90 -10.75 -27.63
C LEU A 223 -15.90 -10.11 -26.65
N ALA A 224 -15.70 -8.82 -26.31
CA ALA A 224 -16.65 -8.08 -25.47
C ALA A 224 -18.01 -7.91 -26.16
N GLN A 225 -18.04 -7.67 -27.47
CA GLN A 225 -19.28 -7.57 -28.26
C GLN A 225 -20.00 -8.92 -28.41
N PHE A 226 -19.26 -10.03 -28.53
CA PHE A 226 -19.85 -11.38 -28.55
C PHE A 226 -20.54 -11.69 -27.21
N LEU A 227 -19.86 -11.42 -26.09
CA LEU A 227 -20.38 -11.66 -24.74
C LEU A 227 -21.59 -10.78 -24.36
N SER A 228 -21.85 -9.69 -25.08
CA SER A 228 -23.03 -8.83 -24.91
C SER A 228 -24.22 -9.19 -25.82
N GLY A 229 -24.12 -10.29 -26.58
CA GLY A 229 -25.17 -10.74 -27.51
C GLY A 229 -25.28 -9.93 -28.81
N ASN A 230 -24.38 -8.96 -29.05
CA ASN A 230 -24.38 -8.13 -30.24
C ASN A 230 -23.53 -8.78 -31.36
N TYR A 231 -23.92 -10.00 -31.74
CA TYR A 231 -23.14 -10.88 -32.62
C TYR A 231 -22.82 -10.26 -33.99
N GLN A 232 -23.74 -9.47 -34.54
CA GLN A 232 -23.57 -8.82 -35.85
C GLN A 232 -22.50 -7.70 -35.83
N SER A 233 -22.19 -7.16 -34.65
CA SER A 233 -21.06 -6.24 -34.45
C SER A 233 -19.77 -7.03 -34.18
N ALA A 234 -19.81 -8.04 -33.30
CA ALA A 234 -18.66 -8.89 -32.96
C ALA A 234 -18.01 -9.55 -34.20
N TYR A 235 -18.83 -9.99 -35.15
CA TYR A 235 -18.37 -10.56 -36.43
C TYR A 235 -17.52 -9.58 -37.26
N ARG A 236 -17.79 -8.26 -37.17
CA ARG A 236 -17.01 -7.23 -37.87
C ARG A 236 -15.62 -7.08 -37.24
N SER A 237 -15.53 -6.91 -35.93
CA SER A 237 -14.25 -6.78 -35.23
C SER A 237 -13.36 -8.03 -35.42
N PHE A 238 -13.91 -9.25 -35.34
CA PHE A 238 -13.14 -10.45 -35.60
C PHE A 238 -12.68 -10.59 -37.07
N SER A 239 -13.47 -10.13 -38.04
CA SER A 239 -13.07 -10.19 -39.46
C SER A 239 -12.06 -9.12 -39.85
N GLU A 240 -11.90 -8.02 -39.09
CA GLU A 240 -10.77 -7.10 -39.22
C GLU A 240 -9.47 -7.67 -38.63
N VAL A 241 -9.52 -8.39 -37.51
CA VAL A 241 -8.36 -9.13 -36.96
C VAL A 241 -7.85 -10.17 -37.96
N ALA A 242 -8.76 -11.00 -38.51
CA ALA A 242 -8.40 -12.02 -39.51
C ALA A 242 -7.83 -11.44 -40.82
N ARG A 243 -8.18 -10.20 -41.16
CA ARG A 243 -7.62 -9.48 -42.33
C ARG A 243 -6.26 -8.82 -42.05
N SER A 244 -6.00 -8.40 -40.81
CA SER A 244 -4.80 -7.66 -40.44
C SER A 244 -3.64 -8.57 -40.02
N GLU A 245 -3.90 -9.65 -39.28
CA GLU A 245 -2.91 -10.71 -39.00
C GLU A 245 -3.48 -12.10 -39.34
N PRO A 246 -3.30 -12.61 -40.59
CA PRO A 246 -3.83 -13.91 -41.04
C PRO A 246 -3.29 -15.17 -40.33
N GLN A 247 -2.45 -15.02 -39.29
CA GLN A 247 -1.96 -16.13 -38.45
C GLN A 247 -2.37 -15.96 -36.97
N TYR A 248 -3.23 -14.99 -36.65
CA TYR A 248 -3.64 -14.68 -35.27
C TYR A 248 -4.39 -15.86 -34.64
N ARG A 249 -3.79 -16.47 -33.60
CA ARG A 249 -4.27 -17.74 -33.03
C ARG A 249 -5.64 -17.60 -32.35
N GLY A 250 -6.66 -18.12 -33.02
CA GLY A 250 -7.99 -18.34 -32.45
C GLY A 250 -9.12 -17.53 -33.07
N VAL A 251 -8.83 -16.56 -33.95
CA VAL A 251 -9.86 -15.72 -34.59
C VAL A 251 -10.83 -16.55 -35.43
N ASP A 252 -10.35 -17.52 -36.21
CA ASP A 252 -11.17 -18.45 -37.00
C ASP A 252 -12.11 -19.33 -36.16
N GLY A 253 -11.84 -19.46 -34.85
CA GLY A 253 -12.68 -20.18 -33.90
C GLY A 253 -13.80 -19.31 -33.33
N TRP A 254 -13.58 -18.00 -33.23
CA TRP A 254 -14.59 -17.04 -32.79
C TRP A 254 -15.47 -16.54 -33.94
N LEU A 255 -14.93 -16.42 -35.15
CA LEU A 255 -15.73 -16.18 -36.37
C LEU A 255 -16.80 -17.27 -36.53
N ARG A 256 -16.41 -18.56 -36.56
CA ARG A 256 -17.35 -19.69 -36.67
C ARG A 256 -18.36 -19.79 -35.53
N ARG A 257 -18.00 -19.36 -34.31
CA ARG A 257 -18.97 -19.26 -33.20
C ARG A 257 -19.97 -18.14 -33.42
N THR A 258 -19.51 -17.00 -33.91
CA THR A 258 -20.38 -15.84 -34.18
C THR A 258 -21.31 -16.11 -35.37
N GLU A 259 -20.82 -16.82 -36.39
CA GLU A 259 -21.63 -17.34 -37.50
C GLU A 259 -22.73 -18.28 -36.99
N LEU A 260 -22.39 -19.27 -36.15
CA LEU A 260 -23.35 -20.23 -35.56
C LEU A 260 -24.42 -19.59 -34.66
N GLU A 261 -24.09 -18.54 -33.90
CA GLU A 261 -25.08 -17.81 -33.10
C GLU A 261 -26.01 -16.94 -33.98
N ILE A 262 -25.49 -16.35 -35.07
CA ILE A 262 -26.30 -15.62 -36.06
C ILE A 262 -27.22 -16.57 -36.84
N GLU A 263 -26.74 -17.76 -37.19
CA GLU A 263 -27.51 -18.80 -37.90
C GLU A 263 -28.60 -19.43 -37.02
N GLN A 264 -28.38 -19.54 -35.70
CA GLN A 264 -29.39 -19.96 -34.73
C GLN A 264 -30.43 -18.88 -34.41
N ALA A 265 -30.09 -17.59 -34.55
CA ALA A 265 -30.98 -16.46 -34.27
C ALA A 265 -31.98 -16.15 -35.42
N GLY A 266 -32.47 -17.17 -36.11
CA GLY A 266 -33.32 -17.05 -37.30
C GLY A 266 -34.63 -16.29 -37.04
N ILE A 267 -34.76 -15.09 -37.61
CA ILE A 267 -35.91 -14.18 -37.45
C ILE A 267 -36.34 -13.67 -38.83
N GLU A 268 -37.63 -13.87 -39.16
CA GLU A 268 -38.39 -12.98 -40.04
C GLU A 268 -39.87 -12.98 -39.64
N LEU A 269 -40.64 -11.97 -40.06
CA LEU A 269 -42.03 -11.67 -39.66
C LEU A 269 -43.02 -11.99 -40.83
N PRO A 270 -44.36 -11.71 -40.80
CA PRO A 270 -45.25 -11.20 -39.74
C PRO A 270 -46.64 -11.93 -39.64
N ASP A 271 -47.61 -11.28 -38.98
CA ASP A 271 -49.09 -11.43 -38.96
C ASP A 271 -49.79 -11.43 -40.37
N PRO A 272 -51.13 -11.56 -40.56
CA PRO A 272 -52.27 -11.73 -39.60
C PRO A 272 -53.38 -12.76 -40.04
N LEU A 273 -54.54 -12.82 -39.32
CA LEU A 273 -55.91 -12.58 -39.88
C LEU A 273 -57.09 -12.74 -38.87
N GLU A 274 -58.22 -12.07 -39.18
CA GLU A 274 -59.48 -11.87 -38.39
C GLU A 274 -60.68 -12.70 -38.97
N PRO A 275 -62.00 -12.47 -38.69
CA PRO A 275 -62.75 -11.66 -37.68
C PRO A 275 -63.78 -12.52 -36.87
N ASP A 276 -64.87 -12.09 -36.18
CA ASP A 276 -65.59 -10.81 -35.88
C ASP A 276 -66.24 -10.97 -34.44
N THR A 277 -67.32 -10.36 -33.91
CA THR A 277 -68.44 -9.49 -34.38
C THR A 277 -68.96 -8.50 -33.28
N VAL A 278 -68.95 -7.21 -33.60
CA VAL A 278 -70.06 -6.21 -33.40
C VAL A 278 -70.67 -5.94 -31.98
N ARG A 279 -70.19 -4.83 -31.36
CA ARG A 279 -70.93 -3.62 -30.83
C ARG A 279 -71.70 -3.55 -29.46
N VAL A 280 -71.36 -2.45 -28.72
CA VAL A 280 -72.24 -1.39 -28.11
C VAL A 280 -72.54 -1.34 -26.56
N THR A 281 -71.72 -0.50 -25.88
CA THR A 281 -71.99 0.57 -24.85
C THR A 281 -72.56 0.38 -23.41
N VAL A 282 -72.00 1.20 -22.50
CA VAL A 282 -72.44 1.75 -21.18
C VAL A 282 -72.36 0.90 -19.89
N ALA A 283 -71.45 1.30 -18.98
CA ALA A 283 -71.55 1.27 -17.50
C ALA A 283 -70.35 2.06 -16.88
N PRO A 284 -70.45 2.67 -15.67
CA PRO A 284 -69.36 3.45 -15.07
C PRO A 284 -68.21 2.59 -14.49
N VAL A 285 -67.02 3.19 -14.34
CA VAL A 285 -65.76 2.48 -13.99
C VAL A 285 -64.98 3.20 -12.89
N VAL A 286 -64.63 2.47 -11.83
CA VAL A 286 -63.68 2.90 -10.78
C VAL A 286 -62.39 2.09 -10.89
N LEU A 287 -61.24 2.77 -10.82
CA LEU A 287 -59.92 2.15 -11.03
C LEU A 287 -59.02 2.31 -9.79
N PHE A 288 -58.65 1.17 -9.20
CA PHE A 288 -57.71 1.09 -8.08
C PHE A 288 -56.27 0.99 -8.55
N SER A 289 -55.34 1.62 -7.82
CA SER A 289 -53.91 1.31 -7.89
C SER A 289 -53.37 1.05 -6.48
N SER A 290 -53.48 -0.22 -6.05
CA SER A 290 -52.91 -0.71 -4.81
C SER A 290 -52.51 -2.18 -4.96
N GLU A 291 -51.24 -2.43 -5.30
CA GLU A 291 -50.69 -3.75 -5.61
C GLU A 291 -50.44 -4.64 -4.36
N GLN A 292 -50.71 -4.13 -3.15
CA GLN A 292 -50.26 -4.74 -1.89
C GLN A 292 -51.44 -5.23 -1.03
N SER A 293 -51.70 -6.53 -1.09
CA SER A 293 -52.64 -7.26 -0.21
C SER A 293 -52.06 -7.59 1.17
N GLU A 294 -50.75 -7.41 1.38
CA GLU A 294 -50.06 -7.65 2.65
C GLU A 294 -49.11 -6.50 3.00
N THR A 295 -48.94 -6.21 4.28
CA THR A 295 -47.90 -5.28 4.75
C THR A 295 -47.40 -5.64 6.17
N ARG A 296 -46.34 -4.97 6.61
CA ARG A 296 -45.87 -4.96 8.01
C ARG A 296 -45.85 -3.55 8.63
N HIS A 297 -46.17 -2.52 7.85
CA HIS A 297 -46.26 -1.15 8.33
C HIS A 297 -47.53 -0.94 9.17
N ASP A 298 -47.57 0.17 9.91
CA ASP A 298 -48.73 0.61 10.70
C ASP A 298 -49.83 1.27 9.89
N SER A 299 -49.56 1.56 8.62
CA SER A 299 -50.41 2.33 7.74
C SER A 299 -50.02 2.08 6.28
N ILE A 300 -50.96 2.35 5.38
CA ILE A 300 -50.77 2.29 3.93
C ILE A 300 -51.30 3.56 3.27
N TRP A 301 -50.83 3.82 2.06
CA TRP A 301 -51.45 4.79 1.16
C TRP A 301 -52.45 4.07 0.28
N VAL A 302 -53.71 4.52 0.29
CA VAL A 302 -54.74 4.03 -0.63
C VAL A 302 -54.93 5.09 -1.71
N SER A 303 -54.81 4.69 -2.97
CA SER A 303 -54.92 5.57 -4.13
C SER A 303 -55.70 4.93 -5.27
N GLY A 304 -56.39 5.78 -6.03
CA GLY A 304 -57.19 5.38 -7.18
C GLY A 304 -57.83 6.58 -7.86
N SER A 305 -58.58 6.28 -8.93
CA SER A 305 -59.38 7.24 -9.67
C SER A 305 -60.87 6.97 -9.42
N LEU A 306 -61.59 8.00 -9.01
CA LEU A 306 -63.05 8.03 -8.97
C LEU A 306 -63.55 8.82 -10.19
N GLY A 307 -64.67 8.40 -10.76
CA GLY A 307 -65.32 9.13 -11.84
C GLY A 307 -66.75 8.64 -12.06
N ASP A 308 -67.61 9.58 -12.42
CA ASP A 308 -69.06 9.38 -12.61
C ASP A 308 -69.58 10.43 -13.61
N ASP A 309 -70.60 10.11 -14.40
CA ASP A 309 -71.01 10.99 -15.51
C ASP A 309 -71.89 12.18 -15.09
N GLN A 310 -72.54 12.09 -13.93
CA GLN A 310 -73.30 13.19 -13.29
C GLN A 310 -72.45 13.99 -12.29
N GLY A 311 -71.29 13.45 -11.90
CA GLY A 311 -70.37 14.03 -10.92
C GLY A 311 -70.62 13.57 -9.48
N ILE A 312 -69.54 13.45 -8.71
CA ILE A 312 -69.56 12.94 -7.33
C ILE A 312 -69.61 14.12 -6.34
N ASP A 313 -70.57 14.18 -5.42
CA ASP A 313 -70.57 15.20 -4.36
C ASP A 313 -69.49 14.91 -3.32
N TYR A 314 -69.46 13.68 -2.80
CA TYR A 314 -68.44 13.24 -1.85
C TYR A 314 -68.17 11.74 -1.89
N TYR A 315 -67.04 11.35 -1.33
CA TYR A 315 -66.69 9.97 -1.01
C TYR A 315 -66.24 9.89 0.45
N GLU A 316 -66.46 8.72 1.06
CA GLU A 316 -65.98 8.39 2.39
C GLU A 316 -65.34 7.01 2.42
N PHE A 317 -64.56 6.77 3.47
CA PHE A 317 -63.89 5.52 3.72
C PHE A 317 -64.51 4.85 4.96
N THR A 318 -64.72 3.54 4.91
CA THR A 318 -65.04 2.71 6.06
C THR A 318 -63.89 1.72 6.30
N LEU A 319 -63.43 1.62 7.55
CA LEU A 319 -62.36 0.72 7.97
C LEU A 319 -62.94 -0.29 8.97
N ASN A 320 -62.84 -1.58 8.64
CA ASN A 320 -63.33 -2.71 9.44
C ASN A 320 -64.85 -2.63 9.78
N GLY A 321 -65.61 -1.85 9.00
CA GLY A 321 -67.05 -1.64 9.17
C GLY A 321 -67.46 -0.31 9.83
N GLU A 322 -66.51 0.45 10.36
CA GLU A 322 -66.76 1.78 10.92
C GLU A 322 -66.35 2.90 9.94
N VAL A 323 -67.11 4.00 9.87
CA VAL A 323 -66.75 5.16 9.04
C VAL A 323 -65.47 5.77 9.59
N TYR A 324 -64.44 5.89 8.74
CA TYR A 324 -63.15 6.45 9.08
C TYR A 324 -63.31 7.92 9.45
N ARG A 325 -62.66 8.34 10.54
CA ARG A 325 -62.81 9.67 11.14
C ARG A 325 -61.48 10.41 11.16
N ASP A 326 -61.56 11.73 11.05
CA ASP A 326 -60.39 12.60 11.23
C ASP A 326 -59.88 12.58 12.69
N ALA A 327 -58.73 13.21 12.92
CA ALA A 327 -58.15 13.34 14.26
C ALA A 327 -58.97 14.22 15.24
N LYS A 328 -60.16 14.67 14.84
CA LYS A 328 -61.14 15.42 15.66
C LYS A 328 -62.46 14.65 15.85
N GLY A 329 -62.56 13.43 15.30
CA GLY A 329 -63.73 12.55 15.42
C GLY A 329 -64.81 12.73 14.35
N ASN A 330 -64.62 13.61 13.37
CA ASN A 330 -65.59 13.84 12.29
C ASN A 330 -65.46 12.76 11.20
N PRO A 331 -66.56 12.29 10.57
CA PRO A 331 -66.50 11.42 9.39
C PRO A 331 -65.62 12.03 8.29
N LEU A 332 -64.70 11.25 7.73
CA LEU A 332 -63.74 11.73 6.73
C LEU A 332 -64.36 11.78 5.33
N GLN A 333 -65.40 12.60 5.18
CA GLN A 333 -66.03 12.89 3.90
C GLN A 333 -65.15 13.85 3.09
N ARG A 334 -64.87 13.49 1.84
CA ARG A 334 -64.01 14.23 0.91
C ARG A 334 -64.83 14.59 -0.33
N ARG A 335 -64.80 15.87 -0.72
CA ARG A 335 -65.41 16.38 -1.96
C ARG A 335 -64.36 16.45 -3.09
N PRO A 336 -64.76 16.55 -4.37
CA PRO A 336 -63.83 16.82 -5.48
C PRO A 336 -63.02 18.12 -5.28
N PRO A 337 -61.85 18.27 -5.95
CA PRO A 337 -61.01 19.46 -5.80
C PRO A 337 -61.64 20.75 -6.35
N SER A 338 -62.48 20.64 -7.39
CA SER A 338 -63.28 21.72 -7.95
C SER A 338 -64.57 21.18 -8.59
N PRO A 339 -65.61 22.01 -8.81
CA PRO A 339 -66.85 21.55 -9.49
C PRO A 339 -66.61 21.01 -10.90
N GLU A 340 -65.63 21.56 -11.62
CA GLU A 340 -65.21 21.14 -12.96
C GLU A 340 -64.49 19.78 -12.98
N GLN A 341 -64.05 19.27 -11.82
CA GLN A 341 -63.39 17.98 -11.64
C GLN A 341 -64.28 16.95 -10.91
N SER A 342 -65.58 17.24 -10.74
CA SER A 342 -66.54 16.34 -10.09
C SER A 342 -66.75 15.02 -10.84
N THR A 343 -66.59 15.02 -12.17
CA THR A 343 -66.82 13.86 -13.05
C THR A 343 -65.64 12.89 -13.11
N GLN A 344 -64.40 13.34 -12.85
CA GLN A 344 -63.26 12.44 -12.67
C GLN A 344 -62.13 13.11 -11.88
N PHE A 345 -61.67 12.46 -10.81
CA PHE A 345 -60.52 12.91 -10.02
C PHE A 345 -59.76 11.73 -9.37
N GLN A 346 -58.50 12.00 -8.98
CA GLN A 346 -57.67 11.05 -8.23
C GLN A 346 -57.70 11.35 -6.74
N PHE A 347 -57.66 10.31 -5.91
CA PHE A 347 -57.52 10.42 -4.46
C PHE A 347 -56.26 9.71 -3.97
N ARG A 348 -55.72 10.19 -2.85
CA ARG A 348 -54.63 9.53 -2.11
C ARG A 348 -54.72 9.85 -0.63
N GLU A 349 -55.10 8.87 0.18
CA GLU A 349 -55.33 9.05 1.63
C GLU A 349 -54.54 7.99 2.42
N ARG A 350 -54.08 8.34 3.64
CA ARG A 350 -53.28 7.44 4.47
C ARG A 350 -54.15 6.74 5.51
N MET A 351 -54.28 5.42 5.39
CA MET A 351 -55.09 4.60 6.29
C MET A 351 -54.22 3.90 7.33
N PRO A 352 -54.50 4.04 8.64
CA PRO A 352 -53.88 3.21 9.68
C PRO A 352 -54.43 1.79 9.63
N LEU A 353 -53.61 0.82 10.01
CA LEU A 353 -53.94 -0.60 9.99
C LEU A 353 -53.77 -1.23 11.38
N GLN A 354 -54.78 -1.95 11.84
CA GLN A 354 -54.72 -2.83 13.01
C GLN A 354 -53.92 -4.11 12.66
N MET A 355 -53.47 -4.86 13.67
CA MET A 355 -52.79 -6.15 13.42
C MET A 355 -53.80 -7.20 12.94
N GLY A 356 -53.44 -7.98 11.92
CA GLY A 356 -54.37 -8.92 11.27
C GLY A 356 -55.00 -8.35 10.01
N GLU A 357 -56.19 -8.84 9.67
CA GLU A 357 -56.92 -8.42 8.46
C GLU A 357 -57.56 -7.04 8.66
N ASN A 358 -57.42 -6.17 7.67
CA ASN A 358 -58.07 -4.86 7.63
C ASN A 358 -58.89 -4.78 6.34
N ARG A 359 -60.19 -4.50 6.47
CA ARG A 359 -61.10 -4.32 5.33
C ARG A 359 -61.42 -2.84 5.19
N ILE A 360 -60.86 -2.22 4.16
CA ILE A 360 -61.13 -0.84 3.76
C ILE A 360 -62.20 -0.90 2.68
N ILE A 361 -63.29 -0.15 2.84
CA ILE A 361 -64.31 0.04 1.80
C ILE A 361 -64.33 1.53 1.47
N ILE A 362 -64.34 1.85 0.18
CA ILE A 362 -64.59 3.21 -0.31
C ILE A 362 -66.02 3.27 -0.81
N THR A 363 -66.77 4.29 -0.39
CA THR A 363 -68.13 4.56 -0.87
C THR A 363 -68.18 5.98 -1.43
N ALA A 364 -68.50 6.11 -2.72
CA ALA A 364 -68.75 7.39 -3.37
C ALA A 364 -70.26 7.64 -3.51
N TYR A 365 -70.66 8.91 -3.48
CA TYR A 365 -72.04 9.38 -3.55
C TYR A 365 -72.22 10.44 -4.65
N ASP A 366 -73.21 10.20 -5.50
CA ASP A 366 -73.73 11.08 -6.55
C ASP A 366 -74.29 12.40 -5.97
N VAL A 367 -74.34 13.45 -6.79
CA VAL A 367 -74.92 14.77 -6.44
C VAL A 367 -76.44 14.66 -6.22
N ASP A 368 -77.13 13.80 -6.97
CA ASP A 368 -78.55 13.50 -6.72
C ASP A 368 -78.68 12.48 -5.56
N ALA A 369 -78.71 13.03 -4.34
CA ALA A 369 -78.43 12.38 -3.05
C ALA A 369 -79.36 11.22 -2.59
N LEU A 370 -80.11 10.56 -3.48
CA LEU A 370 -81.04 9.46 -3.17
C LEU A 370 -81.04 8.33 -4.23
N ARG A 371 -79.90 7.64 -4.43
CA ARG A 371 -79.79 6.15 -4.24
C ARG A 371 -78.52 5.50 -4.79
N HIS A 372 -77.71 6.18 -5.61
CA HIS A 372 -76.51 5.57 -6.18
C HIS A 372 -75.30 5.72 -5.25
N SER A 373 -74.68 4.59 -4.92
CA SER A 373 -73.39 4.53 -4.23
C SER A 373 -72.69 3.22 -4.58
N ALA A 374 -71.39 3.29 -4.84
CA ALA A 374 -70.58 2.13 -5.22
C ALA A 374 -69.54 1.84 -4.13
N ALA A 375 -69.61 0.63 -3.56
CA ALA A 375 -68.82 0.22 -2.39
C ALA A 375 -67.74 -0.80 -2.76
N PHE A 376 -66.47 -0.41 -2.69
CA PHE A 376 -65.34 -1.22 -3.16
C PHE A 376 -64.46 -1.74 -2.01
N PRO A 377 -64.42 -3.06 -1.74
CA PRO A 377 -63.66 -3.63 -0.63
C PRO A 377 -62.21 -3.98 -1.00
N LEU A 378 -61.26 -3.28 -0.39
CA LEU A 378 -59.84 -3.63 -0.33
C LEU A 378 -59.55 -4.37 1.00
N THR A 379 -58.93 -5.54 0.95
CA THR A 379 -58.53 -6.29 2.16
C THR A 379 -57.01 -6.38 2.25
N VAL A 380 -56.44 -5.94 3.38
CA VAL A 380 -54.99 -5.86 3.60
C VAL A 380 -54.60 -6.53 4.92
N LEU A 381 -53.73 -7.54 4.83
CA LEU A 381 -53.23 -8.29 5.98
C LEU A 381 -51.98 -7.63 6.57
N ARG A 382 -52.09 -7.04 7.77
CA ARG A 382 -50.97 -6.51 8.54
C ARG A 382 -50.32 -7.63 9.35
N LYS A 383 -49.12 -8.04 8.94
CA LYS A 383 -48.26 -8.99 9.64
C LYS A 383 -47.37 -8.26 10.68
N PRO A 384 -46.96 -8.91 11.78
CA PRO A 384 -46.10 -8.29 12.78
C PRO A 384 -44.74 -7.87 12.20
N PRO A 385 -44.08 -6.84 12.76
CA PRO A 385 -42.77 -6.39 12.31
C PRO A 385 -41.71 -7.48 12.47
N TYR A 386 -40.70 -7.47 11.60
CA TYR A 386 -39.74 -8.58 11.49
C TYR A 386 -39.01 -8.89 12.80
N TYR A 387 -38.66 -7.85 13.58
CA TYR A 387 -37.97 -7.98 14.87
C TYR A 387 -38.79 -8.64 15.98
N GLN A 388 -40.12 -8.78 15.82
CA GLN A 388 -40.98 -9.53 16.74
C GLN A 388 -41.17 -11.00 16.32
N THR A 389 -40.55 -11.44 15.21
CA THR A 389 -40.67 -12.83 14.73
C THR A 389 -39.54 -13.70 15.27
N PRO A 390 -39.79 -14.98 15.63
CA PRO A 390 -38.72 -15.90 16.06
C PRO A 390 -37.57 -16.03 15.05
N VAL A 391 -37.87 -15.88 13.76
CA VAL A 391 -36.89 -15.96 12.66
C VAL A 391 -35.78 -14.91 12.81
N PHE A 392 -36.10 -13.70 13.30
CA PHE A 392 -35.11 -12.65 13.56
C PHE A 392 -34.15 -12.99 14.70
N TYR A 393 -34.67 -13.58 15.79
CA TYR A 393 -33.83 -14.04 16.89
C TYR A 393 -32.92 -15.20 16.45
N TYR A 394 -33.45 -16.16 15.69
CA TYR A 394 -32.63 -17.24 15.14
C TYR A 394 -31.57 -16.74 14.15
N SER A 395 -31.86 -15.72 13.32
CA SER A 395 -30.85 -15.17 12.40
C SER A 395 -29.75 -14.39 13.12
N ILE A 396 -30.08 -13.63 14.17
CA ILE A 396 -29.09 -12.97 15.04
C ILE A 396 -28.18 -13.99 15.73
N VAL A 397 -28.76 -15.02 16.36
CA VAL A 397 -27.96 -16.07 17.03
C VAL A 397 -27.06 -16.80 16.02
N THR A 398 -27.58 -17.13 14.83
CA THR A 398 -26.80 -17.77 13.77
C THR A 398 -25.63 -16.88 13.31
N LEU A 399 -25.88 -15.58 13.11
CA LEU A 399 -24.85 -14.60 12.74
C LEU A 399 -23.73 -14.50 13.80
N LEU A 400 -24.09 -14.46 15.08
CA LEU A 400 -23.13 -14.42 16.19
C LEU A 400 -22.29 -15.70 16.29
N VAL A 401 -22.91 -16.87 16.13
CA VAL A 401 -22.20 -18.17 16.12
C VAL A 401 -21.22 -18.25 14.94
N LEU A 402 -21.62 -17.79 13.76
CA LEU A 402 -20.74 -17.75 12.58
C LEU A 402 -19.58 -16.77 12.74
N LEU A 403 -19.83 -15.58 13.32
CA LEU A 403 -18.79 -14.60 13.62
C LEU A 403 -17.75 -15.17 14.60
N ALA A 404 -18.21 -15.80 15.69
CA ALA A 404 -17.35 -16.47 16.66
C ALA A 404 -16.56 -17.64 16.03
N GLY A 405 -17.21 -18.44 15.17
CA GLY A 405 -16.58 -19.51 14.40
C GLY A 405 -15.49 -19.00 13.45
N ALA A 406 -15.74 -17.92 12.72
CA ALA A 406 -14.76 -17.29 11.82
C ALA A 406 -13.55 -16.70 12.58
N LEU A 407 -13.79 -16.05 13.73
CA LEU A 407 -12.73 -15.56 14.62
C LEU A 407 -11.88 -16.71 15.17
N ALA A 408 -12.51 -17.78 15.66
CA ALA A 408 -11.81 -18.97 16.14
C ALA A 408 -11.01 -19.66 15.02
N ALA A 409 -11.58 -19.79 13.82
CA ALA A 409 -10.90 -20.36 12.66
C ALA A 409 -9.66 -19.53 12.27
N ASN A 410 -9.78 -18.20 12.18
CA ASN A 410 -8.65 -17.30 11.87
C ASN A 410 -7.50 -17.45 12.89
N LEU A 411 -7.83 -17.46 14.20
CA LEU A 411 -6.84 -17.70 15.26
C LEU A 411 -6.18 -19.09 15.16
N LEU A 412 -6.92 -20.14 14.83
CA LEU A 412 -6.37 -21.48 14.63
C LEU A 412 -5.52 -21.59 13.35
N ILE A 413 -5.89 -20.88 12.30
CA ILE A 413 -5.18 -20.81 11.02
C ILE A 413 -3.82 -20.09 11.21
N LYS A 414 -3.79 -18.88 11.79
CA LYS A 414 -2.51 -18.20 12.10
C LYS A 414 -1.56 -19.07 12.94
N ARG A 415 -2.10 -19.76 13.97
CA ARG A 415 -1.34 -20.72 14.80
C ARG A 415 -0.84 -21.96 14.03
N ARG A 416 -1.48 -22.35 12.94
CA ARG A 416 -1.06 -23.49 12.11
C ARG A 416 0.03 -23.08 11.11
N ILE A 417 -0.08 -21.91 10.48
CA ILE A 417 0.84 -21.49 9.42
C ILE A 417 2.24 -21.17 9.97
N ALA A 418 2.32 -20.44 11.09
CA ALA A 418 3.60 -20.10 11.74
C ALA A 418 4.51 -21.33 11.98
N PHE A 419 3.87 -22.44 12.32
CA PHE A 419 4.49 -23.73 12.59
C PHE A 419 4.85 -24.53 11.33
N VAL A 420 4.10 -24.38 10.23
CA VAL A 420 4.42 -24.99 8.93
C VAL A 420 5.63 -24.30 8.29
N ASN A 421 5.69 -22.97 8.37
CA ASN A 421 6.68 -22.15 7.66
C ASN A 421 8.00 -21.96 8.44
N ARG A 422 8.26 -22.78 9.47
CA ARG A 422 9.46 -22.76 10.32
C ARG A 422 9.84 -21.37 10.87
N TYR A 423 8.86 -20.53 11.16
CA TYR A 423 9.11 -19.14 11.56
C TYR A 423 9.75 -19.04 12.96
N ASN A 424 10.93 -18.41 13.02
CA ASN A 424 11.68 -18.15 14.24
C ASN A 424 11.86 -16.62 14.41
N PRO A 425 11.26 -15.96 15.43
CA PRO A 425 11.29 -14.50 15.58
C PRO A 425 12.59 -13.96 16.20
N TYR A 426 13.48 -14.83 16.71
CA TYR A 426 14.70 -14.44 17.39
C TYR A 426 15.86 -14.24 16.41
N ILE A 427 16.69 -13.22 16.64
CA ILE A 427 17.84 -12.91 15.78
C ILE A 427 19.08 -12.76 16.67
N ALA A 428 19.91 -13.80 16.70
CA ALA A 428 21.17 -13.77 17.44
C ALA A 428 22.29 -13.15 16.58
N GLY A 429 22.89 -12.06 17.08
CA GLY A 429 24.13 -11.49 16.52
C GLY A 429 23.97 -10.13 15.82
N ALA A 430 22.83 -9.88 15.18
CA ALA A 430 22.51 -8.57 14.59
C ALA A 430 21.92 -7.59 15.64
N PRO A 431 22.11 -6.27 15.48
CA PRO A 431 21.44 -5.27 16.31
C PRO A 431 19.92 -5.28 16.17
N VAL A 432 19.19 -5.10 17.28
CA VAL A 432 17.72 -5.07 17.29
C VAL A 432 17.22 -3.73 16.76
N ARG A 433 16.77 -3.72 15.49
CA ARG A 433 16.15 -2.56 14.85
C ARG A 433 14.64 -2.44 15.07
N ASN A 434 13.92 -3.54 15.31
CA ASN A 434 12.47 -3.49 15.54
C ASN A 434 12.13 -3.16 17.00
N PRO A 435 11.40 -2.07 17.30
CA PRO A 435 11.03 -1.72 18.68
C PRO A 435 10.25 -2.82 19.42
N LYS A 436 9.50 -3.67 18.71
CA LYS A 436 8.72 -4.79 19.29
C LYS A 436 9.61 -5.92 19.86
N MET A 437 10.91 -5.89 19.57
CA MET A 437 11.91 -6.85 20.05
C MET A 437 12.91 -6.22 21.04
N PHE A 438 12.70 -4.94 21.39
CA PHE A 438 13.47 -4.23 22.41
C PHE A 438 12.75 -4.35 23.76
N PHE A 439 13.48 -4.69 24.83
CA PHE A 439 12.91 -4.99 26.15
C PHE A 439 13.86 -4.54 27.27
N GLY A 440 13.31 -4.00 28.36
CA GLY A 440 14.05 -3.77 29.62
C GLY A 440 15.08 -2.63 29.55
N ARG A 441 14.85 -1.68 28.64
CA ARG A 441 15.75 -0.57 28.31
C ARG A 441 15.01 0.75 28.08
N GLU A 442 13.70 0.76 28.25
CA GLU A 442 12.80 1.89 27.97
C GLU A 442 13.09 3.04 28.95
N GLN A 443 13.29 2.74 30.24
CA GLN A 443 13.70 3.72 31.24
C GLN A 443 15.11 4.29 30.96
N LEU A 444 16.02 3.44 30.49
CA LEU A 444 17.39 3.85 30.12
C LEU A 444 17.37 4.77 28.90
N LEU A 445 16.56 4.46 27.89
CA LEU A 445 16.33 5.28 26.71
C LEU A 445 15.77 6.66 27.09
N HIS A 446 14.75 6.71 27.97
CA HIS A 446 14.22 7.97 28.49
C HIS A 446 15.25 8.77 29.31
N LYS A 447 16.08 8.12 30.14
CA LYS A 447 17.18 8.81 30.85
C LYS A 447 18.15 9.46 29.84
N ILE A 448 18.59 8.70 28.84
CA ILE A 448 19.52 9.16 27.80
C ILE A 448 18.94 10.39 27.09
N VAL A 449 17.69 10.34 26.62
CA VAL A 449 17.05 11.47 25.91
C VAL A 449 17.00 12.74 26.79
N ASN A 450 16.65 12.61 28.07
CA ASN A 450 16.59 13.74 29.00
C ASN A 450 17.97 14.35 29.31
N THR A 451 19.03 13.54 29.40
CA THR A 451 20.39 14.07 29.60
C THR A 451 20.92 14.77 28.34
N LEU A 452 20.55 14.28 27.16
CA LEU A 452 21.02 14.72 25.84
C LEU A 452 20.66 16.20 25.52
N HIS A 453 19.66 16.76 26.21
CA HIS A 453 19.39 18.21 26.23
C HIS A 453 20.59 19.05 26.69
N ASN A 454 21.44 18.53 27.59
CA ASN A 454 22.52 19.27 28.22
C ASN A 454 23.91 18.68 27.95
N ASN A 455 24.11 17.38 28.17
CA ASN A 455 25.43 16.74 28.17
C ASN A 455 25.65 15.82 26.96
N SER A 456 26.92 15.61 26.57
CA SER A 456 27.30 14.46 25.74
C SER A 456 27.46 13.21 26.60
N LEU A 457 27.20 12.05 26.03
CA LEU A 457 27.02 10.78 26.75
C LEU A 457 28.04 9.72 26.31
N MET A 458 28.47 8.89 27.26
CA MET A 458 29.28 7.70 27.02
C MET A 458 28.56 6.46 27.56
N ILE A 459 28.11 5.60 26.66
CA ILE A 459 27.38 4.36 26.92
C ILE A 459 28.36 3.19 26.96
N TYR A 460 28.58 2.60 28.14
CA TYR A 460 29.59 1.55 28.33
C TYR A 460 29.00 0.26 28.91
N GLY A 461 29.73 -0.84 28.77
CA GLY A 461 29.33 -2.17 29.23
C GLY A 461 29.79 -3.27 28.27
N PRO A 462 29.62 -4.55 28.62
CA PRO A 462 30.22 -5.68 27.87
C PRO A 462 29.92 -5.70 26.36
N ARG A 463 30.72 -6.46 25.60
CA ARG A 463 30.38 -6.81 24.21
C ARG A 463 29.06 -7.61 24.20
N ARG A 464 28.27 -7.46 23.14
CA ARG A 464 26.94 -8.09 22.96
C ARG A 464 25.84 -7.75 23.99
N ILE A 465 26.05 -6.84 24.96
CA ILE A 465 25.03 -6.46 25.97
C ILE A 465 23.85 -5.62 25.43
N GLY A 466 23.94 -5.14 24.19
CA GLY A 466 22.86 -4.46 23.47
C GLY A 466 23.10 -3.00 23.06
N LYS A 467 24.32 -2.44 23.27
CA LYS A 467 24.64 -1.01 23.01
C LYS A 467 24.24 -0.51 21.61
N THR A 468 24.65 -1.18 20.54
CA THR A 468 24.28 -0.86 19.14
C THR A 468 22.76 -0.85 18.92
N SER A 469 22.04 -1.75 19.61
CA SER A 469 20.57 -1.79 19.55
C SER A 469 19.97 -0.58 20.27
N LEU A 470 20.52 -0.19 21.42
CA LEU A 470 20.13 1.01 22.15
C LEU A 470 20.40 2.29 21.33
N LEU A 471 21.53 2.40 20.62
CA LEU A 471 21.79 3.51 19.69
C LEU A 471 20.81 3.54 18.51
N HIS A 472 20.50 2.40 17.89
CA HIS A 472 19.49 2.33 16.82
C HIS A 472 18.09 2.73 17.32
N GLN A 473 17.66 2.26 18.49
CA GLN A 473 16.37 2.67 19.08
C GLN A 473 16.37 4.15 19.49
N LEU A 474 17.51 4.71 19.92
CA LEU A 474 17.66 6.14 20.20
C LEU A 474 17.55 6.98 18.94
N LYS A 475 18.20 6.59 17.84
CA LYS A 475 18.02 7.24 16.52
C LYS A 475 16.55 7.27 16.14
N GLN A 476 15.91 6.10 16.14
CA GLN A 476 14.50 5.98 15.77
C GLN A 476 13.58 6.81 16.70
N HIS A 477 13.85 6.82 18.01
CA HIS A 477 13.06 7.59 18.97
C HIS A 477 13.16 9.10 18.71
N LEU A 478 14.38 9.62 18.48
CA LEU A 478 14.63 11.03 18.19
C LEU A 478 14.04 11.47 16.83
N GLU A 479 13.97 10.57 15.84
CA GLU A 479 13.33 10.83 14.54
C GLU A 479 11.80 10.80 14.59
N GLN A 480 11.21 9.93 15.43
CA GLN A 480 9.77 9.66 15.44
C GLN A 480 9.01 10.39 16.58
N THR A 481 9.73 10.86 17.60
CA THR A 481 9.16 11.52 18.78
C THR A 481 9.62 12.98 18.82
N PRO A 482 8.81 13.95 18.36
CA PRO A 482 9.21 15.35 18.36
C PRO A 482 9.31 15.90 19.79
N ASP A 483 10.52 16.27 20.20
CA ASP A 483 10.80 16.98 21.46
C ASP A 483 10.05 18.33 21.55
N GLN A 484 9.85 18.88 22.75
CA GLN A 484 9.12 20.14 22.93
C GLN A 484 9.98 21.38 22.62
N GLU A 485 11.24 21.40 23.04
CA GLU A 485 12.14 22.56 22.97
C GLU A 485 13.15 22.43 21.81
N TYR A 486 13.61 21.22 21.53
CA TYR A 486 14.69 20.94 20.60
C TYR A 486 14.20 20.37 19.26
N PHE A 487 15.02 20.59 18.23
CA PHE A 487 14.94 19.89 16.96
C PHE A 487 16.19 19.01 16.85
N PHE A 488 16.00 17.70 17.06
CA PHE A 488 17.07 16.71 17.00
C PHE A 488 17.27 16.21 15.58
N VAL A 489 18.53 16.16 15.14
CA VAL A 489 18.96 15.54 13.88
C VAL A 489 19.94 14.41 14.24
N PRO A 490 19.47 13.15 14.34
CA PRO A 490 20.32 12.05 14.78
C PRO A 490 21.05 11.36 13.62
N VAL A 491 22.37 11.43 13.66
CA VAL A 491 23.30 10.73 12.75
C VAL A 491 23.81 9.48 13.46
N TYR A 492 23.86 8.35 12.76
CA TYR A 492 24.59 7.16 13.22
C TYR A 492 25.95 7.13 12.52
N ILE A 493 27.01 6.87 13.30
CA ILE A 493 28.40 6.83 12.87
C ILE A 493 28.99 5.52 13.38
N ASP A 494 29.67 4.78 12.51
CA ASP A 494 30.33 3.52 12.87
C ASP A 494 31.85 3.66 12.74
N LEU A 495 32.59 3.39 13.81
CA LEU A 495 34.05 3.52 13.81
C LEU A 495 34.78 2.18 13.58
N GLN A 496 34.06 1.04 13.56
CA GLN A 496 34.67 -0.29 13.47
C GLN A 496 35.66 -0.41 12.30
N GLY A 497 36.93 -0.69 12.60
CA GLY A 497 38.01 -0.85 11.62
C GLY A 497 38.46 0.44 10.93
N THR A 498 38.04 1.62 11.39
CA THR A 498 38.40 2.91 10.75
C THR A 498 39.85 3.33 11.10
N PRO A 499 40.74 3.57 10.11
CA PRO A 499 42.09 4.09 10.38
C PRO A 499 42.07 5.56 10.82
N GLU A 500 42.97 5.95 11.74
CA GLU A 500 43.09 7.33 12.27
C GLU A 500 43.15 8.41 11.17
N GLN A 501 43.79 8.11 10.04
CA GLN A 501 43.93 9.03 8.91
C GLN A 501 42.58 9.35 8.26
N ARG A 502 41.67 8.37 8.19
CA ARG A 502 40.34 8.51 7.59
C ARG A 502 39.24 8.87 8.58
N PHE A 503 39.53 8.86 9.88
CA PHE A 503 38.56 9.10 10.96
C PHE A 503 37.66 10.32 10.74
N PHE A 504 38.23 11.49 10.42
CA PHE A 504 37.44 12.71 10.17
C PHE A 504 36.68 12.67 8.83
N ALA A 505 37.16 11.91 7.84
CA ALA A 505 36.46 11.73 6.56
C ALA A 505 35.23 10.83 6.73
N VAL A 506 35.36 9.69 7.42
CA VAL A 506 34.27 8.75 7.71
C VAL A 506 33.16 9.44 8.51
N MET A 507 33.50 10.08 9.65
CA MET A 507 32.52 10.83 10.43
C MET A 507 31.79 11.91 9.60
N MET A 508 32.49 12.60 8.68
CA MET A 508 31.83 13.60 7.83
C MET A 508 30.93 12.96 6.79
N HIS A 509 31.31 11.82 6.20
CA HIS A 509 30.49 11.06 5.26
C HIS A 509 29.18 10.62 5.92
N ASP A 510 29.25 10.05 7.12
CA ASP A 510 28.08 9.61 7.89
C ASP A 510 27.17 10.80 8.26
N ILE A 511 27.75 11.95 8.64
CA ILE A 511 27.01 13.20 8.90
C ILE A 511 26.34 13.75 7.65
N VAL A 512 27.03 13.69 6.49
CA VAL A 512 26.49 14.08 5.18
C VAL A 512 25.30 13.19 4.82
N ASP A 513 25.47 11.87 4.79
CA ASP A 513 24.43 10.90 4.45
C ASP A 513 23.22 11.01 5.41
N GLY A 514 23.48 11.22 6.71
CA GLY A 514 22.44 11.46 7.70
C GLY A 514 21.67 12.76 7.46
N CYS A 515 22.35 13.83 7.04
CA CYS A 515 21.74 15.15 6.82
C CYS A 515 21.05 15.30 5.45
N GLU A 516 21.38 14.51 4.43
CA GLU A 516 20.69 14.54 3.11
C GLU A 516 19.17 14.34 3.25
N SER A 517 18.73 13.59 4.26
CA SER A 517 17.32 13.37 4.59
C SER A 517 16.56 14.64 5.03
N HIS A 518 17.29 15.71 5.40
CA HIS A 518 16.76 16.97 5.93
C HIS A 518 17.10 18.19 5.05
N ILE A 519 18.26 18.20 4.38
CA ILE A 519 18.74 19.31 3.55
C ILE A 519 19.39 18.84 2.25
N ARG A 520 19.17 19.60 1.17
CA ARG A 520 20.05 19.54 0.00
C ARG A 520 21.38 20.20 0.36
N LEU A 521 22.43 19.41 0.46
CA LEU A 521 23.77 19.88 0.84
C LEU A 521 24.44 20.70 -0.29
N PRO A 522 25.35 21.64 0.03
CA PRO A 522 26.03 22.44 -0.98
C PRO A 522 27.15 21.66 -1.67
N GLU A 523 27.34 21.89 -2.97
CA GLU A 523 28.48 21.38 -3.74
C GLU A 523 29.85 21.95 -3.28
N GLY A 524 29.83 22.93 -2.37
CA GLY A 524 31.01 23.59 -1.77
C GLY A 524 31.49 23.03 -0.43
N LEU A 525 30.99 21.86 0.03
CA LEU A 525 31.61 21.14 1.15
C LEU A 525 33.04 20.70 0.77
N ARG A 526 33.94 20.61 1.76
CA ARG A 526 35.35 20.25 1.50
C ARG A 526 35.57 18.76 1.39
N ILE A 527 34.72 17.96 2.02
CA ILE A 527 34.75 16.50 1.92
C ILE A 527 34.50 16.07 0.45
N LYS A 528 35.35 15.18 -0.05
CA LYS A 528 35.27 14.62 -1.40
C LYS A 528 35.28 13.11 -1.33
N SER A 529 34.66 12.46 -2.31
CA SER A 529 34.57 11.00 -2.39
C SER A 529 35.96 10.36 -2.42
N GLY A 530 36.31 9.64 -1.35
CA GLY A 530 37.58 8.91 -1.22
C GLY A 530 38.77 9.69 -0.67
N ASP A 531 38.60 10.93 -0.21
CA ASP A 531 39.70 11.79 0.25
C ASP A 531 40.37 11.27 1.54
N SER A 532 41.68 11.04 1.51
CA SER A 532 42.49 10.59 2.65
C SER A 532 43.05 11.71 3.52
N ASP A 533 43.08 12.94 3.00
CA ASP A 533 43.84 14.04 3.58
C ASP A 533 42.92 15.02 4.33
N TYR A 534 41.63 14.68 4.43
CA TYR A 534 40.57 15.47 5.04
C TYR A 534 40.83 15.71 6.53
N SER A 535 41.14 16.97 6.88
CA SER A 535 41.63 17.30 8.22
C SER A 535 40.53 17.66 9.22
N ALA A 536 40.84 17.57 10.52
CA ALA A 536 39.97 18.07 11.59
C ALA A 536 39.63 19.58 11.48
N ARG A 537 40.40 20.37 10.72
CA ARG A 537 40.10 21.77 10.42
C ARG A 537 38.99 21.90 9.38
N ASP A 538 38.95 20.98 8.43
CA ASP A 538 37.96 20.92 7.36
C ASP A 538 36.65 20.32 7.89
N PHE A 539 36.74 19.27 8.71
CA PHE A 539 35.63 18.79 9.54
C PHE A 539 34.97 19.91 10.35
N SER A 540 35.79 20.76 10.99
CA SER A 540 35.30 21.93 11.75
C SER A 540 34.66 23.01 10.87
N ALA A 541 34.99 23.07 9.59
CA ALA A 541 34.40 24.02 8.64
C ALA A 541 33.09 23.48 8.07
N ASP A 542 33.06 22.22 7.65
CA ASP A 542 31.88 21.58 7.05
C ASP A 542 30.77 21.35 8.07
N ILE A 543 31.07 20.91 9.31
CA ILE A 543 30.06 20.89 10.40
C ILE A 543 29.46 22.28 10.60
N LYS A 544 30.27 23.35 10.57
CA LYS A 544 29.75 24.72 10.74
C LYS A 544 28.83 25.13 9.60
N GLN A 545 29.09 24.68 8.37
CA GLN A 545 28.19 24.89 7.22
C GLN A 545 26.88 24.11 7.38
N ILE A 546 26.96 22.81 7.71
CA ILE A 546 25.80 21.93 7.91
C ILE A 546 24.90 22.46 9.04
N LEU A 547 25.47 22.81 10.19
CA LEU A 547 24.71 23.39 11.31
C LEU A 547 24.06 24.74 10.95
N ALA A 548 24.65 25.54 10.05
CA ALA A 548 24.03 26.78 9.58
C ALA A 548 22.83 26.55 8.65
N LEU A 549 22.83 25.44 7.89
CA LEU A 549 21.73 25.03 7.00
C LEU A 549 20.61 24.32 7.74
N LEU A 550 20.92 23.56 8.80
CA LEU A 550 19.93 22.88 9.64
C LEU A 550 19.15 23.84 10.56
N LYS A 551 19.77 24.95 11.01
CA LYS A 551 19.12 25.93 11.91
C LYS A 551 17.80 26.52 11.38
N PRO A 552 17.67 27.01 10.13
CA PRO A 552 16.43 27.59 9.63
C PRO A 552 15.28 26.60 9.39
N LEU A 553 15.51 25.28 9.53
CA LEU A 553 14.46 24.27 9.33
C LEU A 553 13.39 24.24 10.43
N SER A 554 13.68 24.82 11.60
CA SER A 554 12.79 24.79 12.76
C SER A 554 12.86 26.07 13.57
N SER A 555 11.77 26.42 14.24
CA SER A 555 11.76 27.45 15.30
C SER A 555 12.32 26.95 16.64
N LYS A 556 12.63 25.65 16.75
CA LYS A 556 13.19 24.99 17.93
C LYS A 556 14.72 25.05 17.97
N ARG A 557 15.31 24.78 19.13
CA ARG A 557 16.76 24.73 19.32
C ARG A 557 17.36 23.53 18.60
N LEU A 558 18.18 23.75 17.58
CA LEU A 558 18.86 22.66 16.85
C LEU A 558 19.83 21.89 17.75
N LYS A 559 19.77 20.56 17.71
CA LYS A 559 20.88 19.69 18.11
C LYS A 559 21.15 18.60 17.06
N LEU A 560 22.34 18.64 16.48
CA LEU A 560 22.91 17.52 15.72
C LEU A 560 23.42 16.48 16.73
N VAL A 561 22.88 15.27 16.67
CA VAL A 561 23.12 14.18 17.63
C VAL A 561 23.96 13.11 16.96
N MET A 562 25.25 13.02 17.31
CA MET A 562 26.17 12.04 16.74
C MET A 562 26.17 10.76 17.59
N LEU A 563 25.55 9.71 17.08
CA LEU A 563 25.45 8.39 17.70
C LEU A 563 26.62 7.53 17.19
N ILE A 564 27.69 7.43 17.96
CA ILE A 564 28.98 6.89 17.54
C ILE A 564 29.18 5.52 18.19
N ASP A 565 29.09 4.42 17.44
CA ASP A 565 29.39 3.08 17.96
C ASP A 565 30.87 2.69 17.75
N GLU A 566 31.29 1.65 18.48
CA GLU A 566 32.65 1.11 18.55
C GLU A 566 33.73 2.18 18.78
N VAL A 567 33.43 3.14 19.68
CA VAL A 567 34.37 4.18 20.15
C VAL A 567 35.62 3.60 20.83
N ASP A 568 35.61 2.29 21.11
CA ASP A 568 36.79 1.52 21.50
C ASP A 568 37.98 1.75 20.53
N GLU A 569 37.75 2.00 19.24
CA GLU A 569 38.80 2.27 18.25
C GLU A 569 39.60 3.56 18.54
N LEU A 570 39.02 4.56 19.22
CA LEU A 570 39.74 5.77 19.65
C LEU A 570 40.89 5.46 20.63
N ASN A 571 40.93 4.25 21.20
CA ASN A 571 42.01 3.76 22.04
C ASN A 571 43.25 3.29 21.27
N ALA A 572 43.15 3.08 19.96
CA ALA A 572 44.28 2.79 19.07
C ALA A 572 44.88 4.08 18.48
N TYR A 573 44.10 5.16 18.39
CA TYR A 573 44.51 6.43 17.80
C TYR A 573 45.48 7.23 18.68
N SER A 574 46.22 8.13 18.04
CA SER A 574 47.13 9.05 18.71
C SER A 574 46.42 10.04 19.63
N GLU A 575 47.12 10.45 20.69
CA GLU A 575 46.68 11.51 21.62
C GLU A 575 46.31 12.81 20.87
N ARG A 576 46.97 13.07 19.74
CA ARG A 576 46.71 14.25 18.88
C ARG A 576 45.36 14.14 18.15
N ALA A 577 44.91 12.95 17.77
CA ALA A 577 43.56 12.76 17.20
C ALA A 577 42.47 12.96 18.26
N ASN A 578 42.66 12.39 19.45
CA ASN A 578 41.75 12.57 20.59
C ASN A 578 41.65 14.06 21.00
N GLN A 579 42.78 14.77 21.10
CA GLN A 579 42.81 16.22 21.34
C GLN A 579 42.10 17.03 20.23
N LYS A 580 42.31 16.69 18.95
CA LYS A 580 41.59 17.32 17.82
C LYS A 580 40.08 17.12 17.95
N LEU A 581 39.63 15.93 18.32
CA LEU A 581 38.21 15.63 18.50
C LEU A 581 37.61 16.41 19.68
N ARG A 582 38.23 16.41 20.88
CA ARG A 582 37.79 17.27 22.00
C ARG A 582 37.72 18.74 21.56
N SER A 583 38.70 19.23 20.79
CA SER A 583 38.74 20.62 20.30
C SER A 583 37.56 21.00 19.39
N ILE A 584 36.87 20.04 18.78
CA ILE A 584 35.67 20.31 17.97
C ILE A 584 34.48 20.60 18.88
N PHE A 585 34.26 19.80 19.91
CA PHE A 585 33.18 20.00 20.87
C PHE A 585 33.36 21.21 21.81
N MET A 586 34.58 21.76 21.92
CA MET A 586 34.83 22.97 22.74
C MET A 586 34.78 24.28 21.93
N LYS A 587 34.27 24.26 20.68
CA LYS A 587 34.04 25.45 19.84
C LYS A 587 32.62 25.98 20.01
N THR A 588 32.42 27.28 19.81
CA THR A 588 31.12 27.97 20.00
C THR A 588 29.95 27.42 19.18
N PHE A 589 30.18 26.67 18.10
CA PHE A 589 29.07 26.00 17.38
C PHE A 589 28.53 24.76 18.11
N ALA A 590 29.31 24.18 19.02
CA ALA A 590 29.02 22.91 19.69
C ALA A 590 27.86 22.96 20.69
N GLU A 591 27.32 24.14 21.03
CA GLU A 591 26.02 24.29 21.70
C GLU A 591 24.88 23.54 20.95
N ASN A 592 25.07 23.35 19.64
CA ASN A 592 24.14 22.70 18.72
C ASN A 592 24.61 21.28 18.34
N LEU A 593 25.59 20.73 19.05
CA LEU A 593 26.23 19.43 18.79
C LEU A 593 26.27 18.61 20.07
N VAL A 594 25.88 17.35 20.01
CA VAL A 594 25.96 16.43 21.14
C VAL A 594 26.36 15.05 20.63
N ALA A 595 27.20 14.35 21.37
CA ALA A 595 27.58 12.97 21.06
C ALA A 595 26.96 11.99 22.05
N VAL A 596 26.62 10.80 21.54
CA VAL A 596 26.33 9.61 22.34
C VAL A 596 27.24 8.52 21.82
N MET A 597 28.31 8.25 22.54
CA MET A 597 29.32 7.26 22.14
C MET A 597 29.03 5.91 22.80
N SER A 598 29.37 4.78 22.16
CA SER A 598 29.38 3.47 22.83
C SER A 598 30.67 2.68 22.68
N GLY A 599 31.12 2.11 23.80
CA GLY A 599 32.35 1.31 23.91
C GLY A 599 32.21 0.13 24.88
N SER A 600 33.12 -0.83 24.82
CA SER A 600 33.13 -2.02 25.69
C SER A 600 33.88 -1.81 26.99
N PHE A 601 34.95 -1.01 27.00
CA PHE A 601 35.73 -0.71 28.21
C PHE A 601 36.14 0.75 28.26
N ILE A 602 35.73 1.44 29.33
CA ILE A 602 36.41 2.67 29.74
C ILE A 602 37.85 2.27 30.10
N ARG A 603 38.85 2.81 29.40
CA ARG A 603 40.23 2.68 29.87
C ARG A 603 40.39 3.57 31.10
N LYS A 604 41.07 3.09 32.15
CA LYS A 604 41.61 3.90 33.27
C LYS A 604 42.46 5.10 32.85
N ARG A 605 42.84 5.16 31.56
CA ARG A 605 43.54 6.28 30.94
C ARG A 605 42.60 7.41 30.52
N TRP A 606 41.33 7.13 30.20
CA TRP A 606 40.31 8.15 29.94
C TRP A 606 39.87 8.84 31.24
N GLU A 607 39.79 8.06 32.32
CA GLU A 607 39.59 8.49 33.72
C GLU A 607 40.75 9.32 34.30
N SER A 608 41.89 9.42 33.60
CA SER A 608 43.06 10.16 34.08
C SER A 608 42.98 11.65 33.71
N GLU A 609 43.39 12.55 34.61
CA GLU A 609 43.24 14.01 34.45
C GLU A 609 43.93 14.57 33.18
N GLY A 610 44.96 13.88 32.67
CA GLY A 610 45.65 14.25 31.42
C GLY A 610 44.90 13.86 30.13
N SER A 611 43.73 13.23 30.23
CA SER A 611 42.96 12.71 29.10
C SER A 611 42.13 13.78 28.38
N PRO A 612 42.12 13.80 27.03
CA PRO A 612 41.15 14.55 26.24
C PRO A 612 39.69 14.18 26.52
N TRP A 613 39.40 13.09 27.22
CA TRP A 613 38.05 12.66 27.57
C TRP A 613 37.67 12.85 29.06
N TYR A 614 38.62 13.27 29.91
CA TYR A 614 38.36 13.49 31.32
C TYR A 614 37.29 14.58 31.54
N ASN A 615 36.27 14.21 32.32
CA ASN A 615 35.06 15.00 32.63
C ASN A 615 34.38 15.61 31.38
N PHE A 616 34.45 14.95 30.23
CA PHE A 616 33.81 15.42 28.99
C PHE A 616 32.47 14.76 28.67
N PHE A 617 32.26 13.50 29.09
CA PHE A 617 31.00 12.77 28.91
C PHE A 617 30.33 12.48 30.26
N GLU A 618 29.01 12.46 30.29
CA GLU A 618 28.27 11.78 31.36
C GLU A 618 28.20 10.28 31.04
N GLU A 619 28.69 9.45 31.96
CA GLU A 619 28.83 8.01 31.75
C GLU A 619 27.57 7.24 32.17
N ILE A 620 27.13 6.33 31.31
CA ILE A 620 25.91 5.55 31.49
C ILE A 620 26.24 4.05 31.30
N PRO A 621 26.22 3.23 32.37
CA PRO A 621 26.41 1.79 32.26
C PRO A 621 25.22 1.11 31.56
N VAL A 622 25.51 0.01 30.88
CA VAL A 622 24.54 -0.89 30.26
C VAL A 622 24.76 -2.29 30.79
N ASP A 623 24.15 -2.57 31.94
CA ASP A 623 24.18 -3.86 32.63
C ASP A 623 23.31 -4.91 31.92
N SER A 624 23.12 -6.10 32.50
CA SER A 624 22.09 -7.06 32.04
C SER A 624 20.67 -6.44 32.09
N ILE A 625 19.70 -7.05 31.40
CA ILE A 625 18.29 -6.67 31.62
C ILE A 625 17.77 -7.34 32.90
N ASP A 626 16.66 -6.84 33.46
CA ASP A 626 16.04 -7.47 34.64
C ASP A 626 15.32 -8.79 34.28
N ARG A 627 14.96 -9.59 35.30
CA ARG A 627 14.32 -10.90 35.14
C ARG A 627 12.96 -10.82 34.41
N GLN A 628 12.18 -9.76 34.63
CA GLN A 628 10.86 -9.58 34.02
C GLN A 628 10.99 -9.21 32.53
N ALA A 629 11.97 -8.37 32.18
CA ALA A 629 12.34 -8.09 30.80
C ALA A 629 12.94 -9.32 30.10
N ALA A 630 13.75 -10.12 30.79
CA ALA A 630 14.28 -11.38 30.28
C ALA A 630 13.15 -12.40 30.00
N GLU A 631 12.21 -12.57 30.93
CA GLU A 631 11.01 -13.38 30.70
C GLU A 631 10.17 -12.81 29.54
N ALA A 632 10.01 -11.49 29.44
CA ALA A 632 9.28 -10.85 28.35
C ALA A 632 9.90 -11.16 26.98
N LEU A 633 11.22 -11.01 26.84
CA LEU A 633 11.98 -11.39 25.65
C LEU A 633 11.82 -12.89 25.32
N ILE A 634 11.83 -13.77 26.33
CA ILE A 634 11.63 -15.22 26.11
C ILE A 634 10.18 -15.55 25.71
N ARG A 635 9.16 -14.93 26.32
CA ARG A 635 7.76 -15.36 26.17
C ARG A 635 6.94 -14.57 25.15
N GLN A 636 7.20 -13.28 24.93
CA GLN A 636 6.34 -12.43 24.10
C GLN A 636 6.48 -12.69 22.59
N PRO A 637 7.68 -12.81 21.98
CA PRO A 637 7.83 -12.96 20.53
C PRO A 637 7.17 -14.21 19.94
N VAL A 638 6.98 -15.27 20.75
CA VAL A 638 6.32 -16.53 20.35
C VAL A 638 4.92 -16.72 20.93
N LYS A 639 4.36 -15.69 21.60
CA LYS A 639 3.14 -15.78 22.40
C LYS A 639 1.95 -16.30 21.60
N GLY A 640 1.52 -17.53 21.90
CA GLY A 640 0.39 -18.18 21.25
C GLY A 640 0.75 -19.07 20.04
N ILE A 641 2.02 -19.08 19.63
CA ILE A 641 2.57 -20.05 18.65
C ILE A 641 3.24 -21.20 19.42
N PHE A 642 4.16 -20.86 20.33
CA PHE A 642 4.86 -21.78 21.21
C PHE A 642 4.56 -21.48 22.69
N ARG A 643 4.83 -22.46 23.57
CA ARG A 643 4.72 -22.32 25.03
C ARG A 643 5.98 -22.84 25.70
N TYR A 644 6.71 -21.97 26.38
CA TYR A 644 7.75 -22.39 27.33
C TYR A 644 7.10 -22.89 28.63
N GLU A 645 7.68 -23.93 29.21
CA GLU A 645 7.47 -24.30 30.63
C GLU A 645 8.14 -23.27 31.56
N ALA A 646 7.76 -23.25 32.85
CA ALA A 646 8.39 -22.35 33.83
C ALA A 646 9.90 -22.65 33.94
N ALA A 647 10.25 -23.89 34.30
CA ALA A 647 11.62 -24.35 34.42
C ALA A 647 12.47 -24.19 33.15
N ALA A 648 11.85 -24.15 31.95
CA ALA A 648 12.57 -23.83 30.72
C ALA A 648 12.99 -22.35 30.67
N VAL A 649 12.08 -21.42 31.01
CA VAL A 649 12.40 -19.99 31.10
C VAL A 649 13.39 -19.72 32.22
N ASP A 650 13.20 -20.33 33.39
CA ASP A 650 14.09 -20.13 34.55
C ASP A 650 15.54 -20.54 34.22
N LYS A 651 15.74 -21.67 33.53
CA LYS A 651 17.07 -22.10 33.05
C LYS A 651 17.66 -21.22 31.95
N ILE A 652 16.85 -20.71 31.01
CA ILE A 652 17.36 -19.77 29.98
C ILE A 652 17.84 -18.48 30.66
N ILE A 653 17.12 -18.00 31.68
CA ILE A 653 17.49 -16.84 32.47
C ILE A 653 18.80 -17.10 33.26
N GLU A 654 18.89 -18.25 33.94
CA GLU A 654 20.08 -18.70 34.68
C GLU A 654 21.31 -18.79 33.77
N TYR A 655 21.23 -19.56 32.68
CA TYR A 655 22.37 -19.79 31.77
C TYR A 655 22.71 -18.60 30.84
N SER A 656 21.95 -17.50 30.90
CA SER A 656 22.24 -16.30 30.10
C SER A 656 22.76 -15.12 30.91
N ASP A 657 22.79 -15.19 32.25
CA ASP A 657 23.05 -14.06 33.15
C ASP A 657 22.13 -12.84 32.87
N ASN A 658 20.93 -13.08 32.34
CA ASN A 658 20.02 -12.06 31.76
C ASN A 658 20.66 -11.19 30.64
N VAL A 659 21.69 -11.68 29.94
CA VAL A 659 22.30 -10.98 28.79
C VAL A 659 21.41 -11.16 27.54
N PRO A 660 20.89 -10.08 26.92
CA PRO A 660 19.92 -10.19 25.83
C PRO A 660 20.39 -11.01 24.62
N TYR A 661 21.69 -10.93 24.28
CA TYR A 661 22.27 -11.73 23.20
C TYR A 661 22.25 -13.23 23.52
N ARG A 662 22.63 -13.64 24.74
CA ARG A 662 22.60 -15.04 25.16
C ARG A 662 21.17 -15.58 25.20
N ILE A 663 20.22 -14.80 25.72
CA ILE A 663 18.79 -15.15 25.69
C ILE A 663 18.34 -15.43 24.25
N GLN A 664 18.63 -14.53 23.30
CA GLN A 664 18.27 -14.77 21.90
C GLN A 664 19.04 -15.95 21.28
N LYS A 665 20.32 -16.16 21.61
CA LYS A 665 21.15 -17.30 21.15
C LYS A 665 20.56 -18.65 21.62
N PHE A 666 20.05 -18.72 22.86
CA PHE A 666 19.26 -19.85 23.36
C PHE A 666 17.94 -20.00 22.58
N CYS A 667 17.11 -18.95 22.52
CA CYS A 667 15.80 -19.01 21.88
C CYS A 667 15.87 -19.37 20.39
N VAL A 668 16.86 -18.88 19.64
CA VAL A 668 17.11 -19.28 18.23
C VAL A 668 17.30 -20.79 18.12
N ASN A 669 18.25 -21.36 18.88
CA ASN A 669 18.58 -22.79 18.81
C ASN A 669 17.40 -23.67 19.26
N ILE A 670 16.75 -23.29 20.36
CA ILE A 670 15.64 -24.03 20.96
C ILE A 670 14.42 -24.06 20.02
N ILE A 671 14.00 -22.89 19.49
CA ILE A 671 12.82 -22.80 18.62
C ILE A 671 13.05 -23.57 17.32
N SER A 672 14.24 -23.50 16.72
CA SER A 672 14.58 -24.27 15.52
C SER A 672 14.48 -25.79 15.76
N HIS A 673 15.04 -26.33 16.85
CA HIS A 673 14.92 -27.75 17.19
C HIS A 673 13.46 -28.17 17.51
N VAL A 674 12.71 -27.32 18.20
CA VAL A 674 11.29 -27.58 18.54
C VAL A 674 10.40 -27.59 17.30
N ILE A 675 10.70 -26.74 16.30
CA ILE A 675 10.08 -26.75 14.97
C ILE A 675 10.38 -28.06 14.23
N GLU A 676 11.65 -28.49 14.17
CA GLU A 676 12.07 -29.73 13.51
C GLU A 676 11.41 -30.96 14.16
N ALA A 677 11.41 -31.01 15.50
CA ALA A 677 10.74 -32.04 16.29
C ALA A 677 9.20 -31.95 16.25
N ARG A 678 8.62 -30.99 15.51
CA ARG A 678 7.18 -30.73 15.37
C ARG A 678 6.44 -30.58 16.71
N ARG A 679 7.10 -30.00 17.72
CA ARG A 679 6.54 -29.73 19.05
C ARG A 679 6.12 -28.26 19.20
N ARG A 680 5.29 -27.99 20.20
CA ARG A 680 4.84 -26.62 20.57
C ARG A 680 5.11 -26.25 22.03
N VAL A 681 5.47 -27.23 22.85
CA VAL A 681 5.93 -27.02 24.23
C VAL A 681 7.45 -27.11 24.24
N ILE A 682 8.08 -26.10 24.82
CA ILE A 682 9.53 -26.07 25.09
C ILE A 682 9.74 -26.47 26.53
N THR A 683 10.56 -27.50 26.72
CA THR A 683 10.84 -28.14 28.01
C THR A 683 12.17 -27.69 28.60
N ALA A 684 12.41 -27.99 29.87
CA ALA A 684 13.72 -27.80 30.49
C ALA A 684 14.83 -28.68 29.86
N GLU A 685 14.49 -29.75 29.13
CA GLU A 685 15.45 -30.60 28.41
C GLU A 685 15.92 -29.94 27.10
N ASP A 686 15.04 -29.23 26.42
CA ASP A 686 15.39 -28.46 25.21
C ASP A 686 16.46 -27.40 25.50
N VAL A 687 16.44 -26.82 26.71
CA VAL A 687 17.44 -25.85 27.17
C VAL A 687 18.80 -26.51 27.41
N GLU A 688 18.86 -27.68 28.05
CA GLU A 688 20.12 -28.42 28.24
C GLU A 688 20.73 -28.86 26.90
N ARG A 689 19.89 -29.30 25.95
CA ARG A 689 20.34 -29.65 24.58
C ARG A 689 20.92 -28.44 23.83
N ALA A 690 20.42 -27.23 24.10
CA ALA A 690 20.96 -26.00 23.53
C ALA A 690 22.23 -25.50 24.26
N LYS A 691 22.37 -25.78 25.56
CA LYS A 691 23.43 -25.27 26.44
C LYS A 691 24.84 -25.45 25.88
N ALA A 692 25.20 -26.66 25.44
CA ALA A 692 26.49 -26.96 24.83
C ALA A 692 26.79 -26.01 23.65
N LYS A 693 25.94 -26.05 22.61
CA LYS A 693 26.09 -25.20 21.41
C LYS A 693 26.15 -23.70 21.70
N VAL A 694 25.41 -23.23 22.72
CA VAL A 694 25.32 -21.82 23.06
C VAL A 694 26.55 -21.34 23.83
N LEU A 695 27.12 -22.16 24.71
CA LEU A 695 28.27 -21.80 25.56
C LEU A 695 29.62 -22.11 24.90
N GLU A 696 29.76 -23.25 24.21
CA GLU A 696 30.99 -23.63 23.46
C GLU A 696 31.38 -22.62 22.36
N SER A 697 30.43 -21.77 21.96
CA SER A 697 30.62 -20.72 20.95
C SER A 697 30.74 -19.31 21.57
N GLU A 698 31.34 -19.19 22.76
CA GLU A 698 31.78 -17.91 23.36
C GLU A 698 33.29 -17.85 23.68
N ASP A 699 34.04 -18.96 23.60
CA ASP A 699 35.49 -19.04 23.88
C ASP A 699 36.38 -18.74 22.63
N VAL A 700 35.90 -17.95 21.67
CA VAL A 700 36.59 -17.59 20.40
C VAL A 700 36.44 -16.11 20.06
#